data_AF-A0A7S4WCZ2-F1
#
_entry.id   AF-A0A7S4WCZ2-F1
#
_cell.length_a   1.000
_cell.length_b   1.000
_cell.length_c   1.000
_cell.angle_alpha   90.00
_cell.angle_beta   90.00
_cell.angle_gamma   90.00
#
_symmetry.space_group_name_H-M   'P 1'
#
loop_
_entity.id
_entity.type
_entity.pdbx_description
1 polymer ?
#
loop_
_entity_poly.entity_id
_entity_poly.type
_entity_poly.pdbx_seq_one_letter_code
_entity_poly.pdbx_strand_id
1 'polypeptide(L)'
;MAGIHVRLLMGAACLAMTAAANAPTCSVAGGDAGEGAGAERGAECRADAADDAAHLQVRRQVLDTRPAPGLLHAGGRQPVDNCSGSCPPESTHYYPADYVAGSSGSASARSPRSGARQQVATGGSLPGCLRGAHGLSGVNLAARFPGDPGFYSDRNLVNRRPDITPEPLALVDAGNTDDVRAAVICAKHAGVQVCAKTGQHGFDNDAGCTGGVQINVQKLQKYSLQKSVDGTPYVVTFGAGHTLGQLYYKLWFYETPGLMIPGGVVAGVGTSGLILGCGRGFFSQSHGLACDSLLGLKFVDANGHLQTADASTNPDMFWMAKGSGGEFPGIVTEFTMQAYPAPTDIYEMKCSADKAQMGEVAKRWLAQGQSLSDNTKIFTHVTLFNNPQRVFLAMACMDCSSAEKSTMAGQFWHIWSGQGQGCSFDTRDWLGQLLYESGVQDGAVQPPHPSALLNPWQGYGKLPGVGSAKAGGRMGYHWWDWSSSPGSNLDKAIGALARYTYYDTVPGPFALFVGWYFTGGVKINSVAKQSAAYGPRDAKWVIHYKHGWAPGQYNSVMTGHHHKMASSFDPYLPCTGFYNYKESDLTCAQGNTDTWLNAYFSNVTRMKLIKGAYDPGNVFRSRVPGIVVPTPAPVPTPAPVNLALDQPAWSSSVEKTGLEPGNAVDGAMFTRWSSFFADNQWIAVHLGGSAMLSRIDIYWEDACAATYKLSGSTDGSEWRDLAGTIGGRAGLVSTALPANTVASYVSMVGLTRCFVNGQKFGFSIFEIKVYGTLGVPAPPTSAPALSPSPAPMPAATPAPTPVPTPAPTPAPTP
;
A
#
# COMPACT_ATOMS: atom_id res chain seq x y z
N MET A 1 -10.41 -67.13 -27.13
CA MET A 1 -11.21 -67.75 -26.06
C MET A 1 -10.85 -67.06 -24.75
N ALA A 2 -11.86 -66.52 -24.04
CA ALA A 2 -11.95 -65.94 -22.67
C ALA A 2 -10.67 -65.43 -21.98
N GLY A 3 -10.55 -64.24 -21.37
CA GLY A 3 -11.47 -63.22 -20.84
C GLY A 3 -10.72 -62.56 -19.67
N ILE A 4 -10.58 -61.23 -19.56
CA ILE A 4 -11.37 -60.36 -18.67
C ILE A 4 -11.04 -58.90 -19.03
N HIS A 5 -12.08 -58.12 -19.31
CA HIS A 5 -12.05 -56.66 -19.50
C HIS A 5 -12.38 -55.97 -18.18
N VAL A 6 -11.64 -54.90 -17.83
CA VAL A 6 -12.07 -53.89 -16.84
C VAL A 6 -12.10 -52.54 -17.54
N ARG A 7 -13.27 -51.91 -17.53
CA ARG A 7 -13.59 -50.62 -18.17
C ARG A 7 -13.04 -49.45 -17.36
N LEU A 8 -12.39 -48.50 -18.04
CA LEU A 8 -12.20 -47.12 -17.59
C LEU A 8 -13.55 -46.38 -17.56
N LEU A 9 -13.82 -45.66 -16.48
CA LEU A 9 -14.86 -44.64 -16.40
C LEU A 9 -14.21 -43.28 -16.70
N MET A 10 -14.44 -42.77 -17.91
CA MET A 10 -14.38 -41.35 -18.23
C MET A 10 -15.71 -40.70 -17.84
N GLY A 11 -15.67 -39.67 -16.99
CA GLY A 11 -16.80 -38.80 -16.71
C GLY A 11 -16.63 -37.47 -17.42
N ALA A 12 -17.48 -37.21 -18.42
CA ALA A 12 -17.62 -35.94 -19.13
C ALA A 12 -18.84 -35.18 -18.61
N ALA A 13 -18.86 -33.85 -18.78
CA ALA A 13 -20.08 -33.13 -19.17
C ALA A 13 -19.75 -31.73 -19.74
N CYS A 14 -19.79 -31.64 -21.07
CA CYS A 14 -20.14 -30.44 -21.81
C CYS A 14 -21.66 -30.19 -21.71
N LEU A 15 -22.11 -28.95 -21.92
CA LEU A 15 -23.34 -28.72 -22.67
C LEU A 15 -23.16 -27.59 -23.69
N ALA A 16 -23.65 -27.87 -24.88
CA ALA A 16 -23.49 -27.15 -26.14
C ALA A 16 -24.74 -26.31 -26.48
N MET A 17 -24.60 -25.36 -27.42
CA MET A 17 -25.64 -25.07 -28.41
C MET A 17 -25.03 -24.59 -29.73
N THR A 18 -25.60 -25.11 -30.82
CA THR A 18 -25.24 -24.94 -32.24
C THR A 18 -26.14 -23.92 -32.96
N ALA A 19 -25.51 -23.14 -33.85
CA ALA A 19 -25.96 -22.60 -35.15
C ALA A 19 -27.19 -21.66 -35.30
N ALA A 20 -26.95 -20.44 -35.83
CA ALA A 20 -27.68 -19.86 -36.97
C ALA A 20 -27.02 -18.54 -37.49
N ALA A 21 -26.76 -18.52 -38.82
CA ALA A 21 -26.85 -17.42 -39.80
C ALA A 21 -26.18 -16.04 -39.56
N ASN A 22 -25.11 -15.74 -40.32
CA ASN A 22 -25.10 -14.76 -41.43
C ASN A 22 -23.66 -14.37 -41.80
N ALA A 23 -23.24 -14.71 -43.03
CA ALA A 23 -22.11 -14.08 -43.71
C ALA A 23 -22.65 -13.17 -44.81
N PRO A 24 -22.05 -11.98 -45.07
CA PRO A 24 -22.24 -11.31 -46.35
C PRO A 24 -21.35 -11.96 -47.40
N THR A 25 -21.99 -12.35 -48.48
CA THR A 25 -21.43 -12.81 -49.75
C THR A 25 -20.51 -11.77 -50.39
N CYS A 26 -19.35 -12.19 -50.89
CA CYS A 26 -18.73 -11.62 -52.09
C CYS A 26 -18.34 -12.77 -53.00
N SER A 27 -19.05 -12.86 -54.12
CA SER A 27 -18.90 -13.82 -55.20
C SER A 27 -17.86 -13.32 -56.22
N VAL A 28 -16.88 -14.15 -56.57
CA VAL A 28 -16.36 -14.25 -57.95
C VAL A 28 -16.01 -15.72 -58.22
N ALA A 29 -16.38 -16.17 -59.40
CA ALA A 29 -16.47 -17.55 -59.85
C ALA A 29 -15.15 -18.14 -60.35
N GLY A 30 -14.97 -19.45 -60.11
CA GLY A 30 -14.74 -20.46 -61.16
C GLY A 30 -13.31 -20.70 -61.65
N GLY A 31 -12.91 -21.98 -61.64
CA GLY A 31 -11.96 -22.52 -62.62
C GLY A 31 -10.92 -23.48 -62.06
N ASP A 32 -11.04 -24.74 -62.44
CA ASP A 32 -10.23 -25.90 -62.07
C ASP A 32 -8.75 -25.89 -62.52
N ALA A 33 -8.02 -26.83 -61.90
CA ALA A 33 -6.97 -27.69 -62.44
C ALA A 33 -5.49 -27.25 -62.39
N GLY A 34 -4.65 -28.20 -61.95
CA GLY A 34 -3.44 -28.54 -62.72
C GLY A 34 -2.12 -28.52 -61.96
N GLU A 35 -1.47 -29.69 -61.96
CA GLU A 35 -0.10 -29.99 -61.51
C GLU A 35 0.99 -29.12 -62.19
N GLY A 36 2.21 -29.12 -61.62
CA GLY A 36 3.42 -28.98 -62.43
C GLY A 36 4.57 -28.18 -61.84
N ALA A 37 5.74 -28.82 -61.76
CA ALA A 37 7.03 -28.31 -61.31
C ALA A 37 7.68 -27.27 -62.24
N GLY A 38 8.72 -26.55 -61.75
CA GLY A 38 9.79 -26.04 -62.62
C GLY A 38 10.37 -24.66 -62.31
N ALA A 39 11.51 -24.68 -61.60
CA ALA A 39 12.72 -23.86 -61.71
C ALA A 39 12.75 -22.47 -62.43
N GLU A 40 13.36 -21.53 -61.69
CA GLU A 40 14.46 -20.62 -62.07
C GLU A 40 14.27 -19.35 -62.93
N ARG A 41 14.92 -18.30 -62.39
CA ARG A 41 15.57 -17.11 -62.99
C ARG A 41 14.73 -15.84 -63.27
N GLY A 42 14.89 -14.90 -62.34
CA GLY A 42 15.69 -13.68 -62.56
C GLY A 42 15.05 -12.51 -63.30
N ALA A 43 14.73 -11.44 -62.56
CA ALA A 43 14.86 -10.06 -63.03
C ALA A 43 14.91 -9.10 -61.82
N GLU A 44 16.00 -8.34 -61.74
CA GLU A 44 16.11 -7.13 -60.92
C GLU A 44 15.07 -6.09 -61.35
N CYS A 45 14.40 -5.45 -60.40
CA CYS A 45 13.81 -4.13 -60.60
C CYS A 45 14.11 -3.25 -59.38
N ARG A 46 14.67 -2.08 -59.69
CA ARG A 46 15.02 -0.99 -58.77
C ARG A 46 13.81 -0.52 -57.96
N ALA A 47 14.13 -0.10 -56.74
CA ALA A 47 13.25 0.60 -55.82
C ALA A 47 12.71 1.90 -56.42
N ASP A 48 11.40 2.09 -56.32
CA ASP A 48 10.78 3.41 -56.31
C ASP A 48 9.83 3.51 -55.13
N ALA A 49 9.96 4.64 -54.42
CA ALA A 49 9.32 4.96 -53.16
C ALA A 49 7.81 5.20 -53.34
N ALA A 50 7.00 4.19 -53.02
CA ALA A 50 5.55 4.35 -52.83
C ALA A 50 4.94 3.16 -52.07
N ASP A 51 5.40 2.85 -50.85
CA ASP A 51 4.69 1.85 -50.01
C ASP A 51 4.66 2.17 -48.50
N ASP A 52 5.07 3.37 -48.09
CA ASP A 52 5.00 3.80 -46.68
C ASP A 52 3.68 4.49 -46.29
N ALA A 53 2.75 4.70 -47.22
CA ALA A 53 1.49 5.39 -46.94
C ALA A 53 0.34 4.46 -46.50
N ALA A 54 0.37 3.18 -46.86
CA ALA A 54 -0.74 2.25 -46.61
C ALA A 54 -0.75 1.65 -45.19
N HIS A 55 0.41 1.54 -44.53
CA HIS A 55 0.50 1.06 -43.15
C HIS A 55 0.20 2.15 -42.08
N LEU A 56 0.09 3.41 -42.47
CA LEU A 56 -0.19 4.55 -41.58
C LEU A 56 -1.69 4.90 -41.46
N GLN A 57 -2.54 4.48 -42.40
CA GLN A 57 -3.98 4.85 -42.40
C GLN A 57 -4.88 3.95 -41.55
N VAL A 58 -4.49 2.71 -41.24
CA VAL A 58 -5.30 1.81 -40.40
C VAL A 58 -5.17 2.13 -38.89
N ARG A 59 -4.18 2.92 -38.47
CA ARG A 59 -3.97 3.31 -37.06
C ARG A 59 -4.77 4.54 -36.58
N ARG A 60 -5.64 5.14 -37.42
CA ARG A 60 -6.39 6.38 -37.07
C ARG A 60 -7.93 6.30 -37.10
N GLN A 61 -8.54 5.15 -37.36
CA GLN A 61 -10.01 5.04 -37.52
C GLN A 61 -10.80 4.60 -36.28
N VAL A 62 -10.26 4.76 -35.07
CA VAL A 62 -11.06 4.60 -33.83
C VAL A 62 -10.83 5.81 -32.95
N LEU A 63 -11.69 6.82 -33.12
CA LEU A 63 -12.16 7.83 -32.15
C LEU A 63 -12.65 9.06 -32.92
N ASP A 64 -13.90 9.05 -33.37
CA ASP A 64 -14.63 10.31 -33.60
C ASP A 64 -16.00 10.21 -32.95
N THR A 65 -16.06 10.61 -31.68
CA THR A 65 -17.22 11.20 -31.01
C THR A 65 -16.74 11.77 -29.67
N ARG A 66 -16.36 13.05 -29.67
CA ARG A 66 -16.29 13.85 -28.43
C ARG A 66 -17.70 14.30 -28.07
N PRO A 67 -18.12 14.34 -26.79
CA PRO A 67 -19.19 15.23 -26.38
C PRO A 67 -18.60 16.48 -25.70
N ALA A 68 -19.00 17.64 -26.19
CA ALA A 68 -18.94 18.91 -25.46
C ALA A 68 -20.34 19.24 -24.88
N PRO A 69 -20.45 20.07 -23.84
CA PRO A 69 -21.57 20.07 -22.90
C PRO A 69 -22.68 21.08 -23.23
N GLY A 70 -23.93 20.79 -22.84
CA GLY A 70 -24.94 21.83 -22.64
C GLY A 70 -26.41 21.43 -22.78
N LEU A 71 -27.17 21.77 -21.73
CA LEU A 71 -28.57 22.23 -21.69
C LEU A 71 -29.74 21.26 -21.45
N LEU A 72 -30.45 21.63 -20.37
CA LEU A 72 -31.72 21.19 -19.81
C LEU A 72 -32.88 21.17 -20.82
N HIS A 73 -33.74 20.15 -20.76
CA HIS A 73 -35.19 20.33 -20.55
C HIS A 73 -35.93 19.01 -20.22
N ALA A 74 -37.15 19.17 -19.72
CA ALA A 74 -37.92 18.26 -18.89
C ALA A 74 -38.94 17.39 -19.65
N GLY A 75 -39.45 16.36 -18.95
CA GLY A 75 -40.63 15.53 -19.31
C GLY A 75 -40.25 14.05 -19.40
N GLY A 76 -40.87 13.08 -18.76
CA GLY A 76 -42.13 12.99 -18.03
C GLY A 76 -42.82 11.68 -18.44
N ARG A 77 -43.10 10.79 -17.47
CA ARG A 77 -43.97 9.57 -17.52
C ARG A 77 -43.46 8.42 -18.43
N GLN A 78 -43.75 7.14 -18.24
CA GLN A 78 -44.16 6.18 -17.18
C GLN A 78 -44.14 4.79 -17.90
N PRO A 79 -44.22 3.65 -17.19
CA PRO A 79 -43.82 2.33 -17.70
C PRO A 79 -44.97 1.54 -18.33
N VAL A 80 -44.65 0.51 -19.11
CA VAL A 80 -45.61 -0.54 -19.50
C VAL A 80 -44.96 -1.91 -19.45
N ASP A 81 -45.61 -2.78 -18.67
CA ASP A 81 -45.38 -4.21 -18.49
C ASP A 81 -45.66 -5.03 -19.76
N ASN A 82 -44.99 -6.18 -19.95
CA ASN A 82 -45.65 -7.50 -19.79
C ASN A 82 -44.78 -8.74 -20.10
N CYS A 83 -45.22 -9.84 -19.46
CA CYS A 83 -45.00 -11.28 -19.72
C CYS A 83 -43.92 -12.00 -18.89
N SER A 84 -44.08 -13.20 -18.30
CA SER A 84 -45.17 -13.96 -17.63
C SER A 84 -44.68 -15.41 -17.47
N GLY A 85 -44.51 -15.93 -16.23
CA GLY A 85 -44.44 -17.37 -15.81
C GLY A 85 -43.31 -18.26 -16.38
N SER A 86 -42.77 -19.30 -15.74
CA SER A 86 -43.06 -20.05 -14.50
C SER A 86 -41.83 -20.94 -14.15
N CYS A 87 -41.52 -21.18 -12.88
CA CYS A 87 -40.63 -22.28 -12.42
C CYS A 87 -41.36 -23.12 -11.34
N PRO A 88 -41.20 -24.46 -11.31
CA PRO A 88 -41.91 -25.36 -10.38
C PRO A 88 -41.18 -25.55 -9.02
N PRO A 89 -41.87 -26.07 -7.99
CA PRO A 89 -41.35 -26.23 -6.62
C PRO A 89 -40.84 -27.65 -6.33
N GLU A 90 -39.86 -27.77 -5.43
CA GLU A 90 -39.46 -29.05 -4.82
C GLU A 90 -40.07 -29.25 -3.42
N SER A 91 -40.31 -30.53 -3.15
CA SER A 91 -41.21 -31.13 -2.17
C SER A 91 -40.64 -31.35 -0.77
N THR A 92 -41.55 -31.35 0.19
CA THR A 92 -41.45 -31.73 1.61
C THR A 92 -41.32 -33.24 1.87
N HIS A 93 -40.61 -33.67 2.92
CA HIS A 93 -40.96 -34.85 3.75
C HIS A 93 -40.47 -34.77 5.22
N TYR A 94 -41.47 -34.64 6.12
CA TYR A 94 -41.78 -35.25 7.43
C TYR A 94 -40.75 -35.73 8.51
N TYR A 95 -41.19 -35.47 9.75
CA TYR A 95 -40.69 -35.60 11.16
C TYR A 95 -40.79 -37.02 11.79
N PRO A 96 -40.29 -37.34 13.04
CA PRO A 96 -40.74 -36.83 14.38
C PRO A 96 -39.67 -36.62 15.50
N ALA A 97 -39.79 -35.61 16.39
CA ALA A 97 -40.37 -35.54 17.76
C ALA A 97 -39.39 -36.05 18.88
N ASP A 98 -39.17 -35.46 20.06
CA ASP A 98 -40.03 -34.85 21.10
C ASP A 98 -39.24 -33.90 22.04
N TYR A 99 -39.86 -32.81 22.54
CA TYR A 99 -40.20 -32.57 23.97
C TYR A 99 -40.67 -31.12 24.20
N VAL A 100 -41.79 -30.98 24.92
CA VAL A 100 -42.54 -29.75 25.21
C VAL A 100 -42.44 -29.40 26.70
N ALA A 101 -42.34 -28.09 27.01
CA ALA A 101 -43.07 -27.32 28.05
C ALA A 101 -42.22 -26.11 28.48
N GLY A 102 -42.70 -24.88 28.65
CA GLY A 102 -44.06 -24.35 28.66
C GLY A 102 -44.06 -22.81 28.58
N SER A 103 -45.26 -22.27 28.38
CA SER A 103 -45.67 -20.85 28.27
C SER A 103 -45.46 -20.06 29.58
N SER A 104 -45.32 -18.73 29.62
CA SER A 104 -46.32 -17.71 29.26
C SER A 104 -45.79 -16.30 29.61
N GLY A 105 -46.31 -15.25 28.95
CA GLY A 105 -46.24 -13.87 29.47
C GLY A 105 -45.98 -12.76 28.44
N SER A 106 -47.04 -12.24 27.81
CA SER A 106 -47.02 -11.02 27.03
C SER A 106 -47.21 -9.76 27.90
N ALA A 107 -46.43 -8.70 27.69
CA ALA A 107 -46.89 -7.33 27.93
C ALA A 107 -46.08 -6.33 27.09
N SER A 108 -46.79 -5.48 26.36
CA SER A 108 -46.28 -4.38 25.53
C SER A 108 -46.35 -3.05 26.29
N ALA A 109 -45.50 -2.10 25.85
CA ALA A 109 -45.57 -0.64 25.95
C ALA A 109 -44.82 0.08 27.10
N ARG A 110 -43.73 0.82 26.75
CA ARG A 110 -43.74 2.30 26.58
C ARG A 110 -42.35 2.86 26.23
N SER A 111 -42.32 3.77 25.24
CA SER A 111 -41.22 4.71 24.95
C SER A 111 -41.13 5.83 25.98
N PRO A 112 -39.95 6.44 26.17
CA PRO A 112 -39.83 7.88 26.38
C PRO A 112 -38.99 8.57 25.30
N ARG A 113 -39.49 9.73 24.88
CA ARG A 113 -38.95 10.66 23.88
C ARG A 113 -37.72 11.43 24.38
N SER A 114 -36.82 11.65 23.42
CA SER A 114 -35.92 12.80 23.17
C SER A 114 -35.76 13.91 24.24
N GLY A 115 -34.51 14.09 24.69
CA GLY A 115 -33.96 15.37 25.14
C GLY A 115 -32.71 15.68 24.33
N ALA A 116 -32.80 16.66 23.43
CA ALA A 116 -31.70 17.07 22.56
C ALA A 116 -30.57 17.71 23.37
N ARG A 117 -29.41 17.06 23.39
CA ARG A 117 -28.15 17.67 23.82
C ARG A 117 -27.38 18.05 22.55
N GLN A 118 -27.33 19.35 22.25
CA GLN A 118 -26.47 19.89 21.19
C GLN A 118 -25.02 19.49 21.51
N GLN A 119 -24.50 18.54 20.73
CA GLN A 119 -23.07 18.25 20.69
C GLN A 119 -22.41 19.31 19.79
N VAL A 120 -21.55 20.13 20.40
CA VAL A 120 -20.58 20.94 19.65
C VAL A 120 -19.46 19.99 19.22
N ALA A 121 -19.28 19.85 17.90
CA ALA A 121 -18.38 18.92 17.26
C ALA A 121 -16.93 19.46 17.22
N THR A 122 -15.96 18.72 17.79
CA THR A 122 -14.52 18.91 17.53
C THR A 122 -13.77 17.58 17.70
N GLY A 123 -13.22 17.05 16.61
CA GLY A 123 -12.47 15.79 16.55
C GLY A 123 -13.07 14.80 15.55
N GLY A 124 -13.06 15.12 14.25
CA GLY A 124 -13.70 14.24 13.25
C GLY A 124 -13.07 12.85 13.25
N SER A 125 -13.90 11.82 13.38
CA SER A 125 -13.52 10.41 13.24
C SER A 125 -12.85 10.14 11.88
N LEU A 126 -12.12 9.03 11.73
CA LEU A 126 -11.56 8.62 10.43
C LEU A 126 -12.62 8.68 9.30
N PRO A 127 -13.87 8.20 9.50
CA PRO A 127 -14.97 8.44 8.55
C PRO A 127 -15.27 9.91 8.28
N GLY A 128 -15.30 10.76 9.32
CA GLY A 128 -15.48 12.19 9.17
C GLY A 128 -14.37 12.82 8.33
N CYS A 129 -13.10 12.47 8.57
CA CYS A 129 -11.97 12.96 7.80
C CYS A 129 -12.08 12.58 6.32
N LEU A 130 -12.26 11.29 6.04
CA LEU A 130 -12.32 10.79 4.68
C LEU A 130 -13.56 11.27 3.91
N ARG A 131 -14.68 11.54 4.60
CA ARG A 131 -15.92 12.08 3.99
C ARG A 131 -15.97 13.62 3.96
N GLY A 132 -14.89 14.32 4.33
CA GLY A 132 -14.75 15.77 4.09
C GLY A 132 -14.82 16.71 5.32
N ALA A 133 -14.61 16.22 6.55
CA ALA A 133 -14.73 17.03 7.77
C ALA A 133 -13.42 17.65 8.31
N HIS A 134 -12.28 17.49 7.63
CA HIS A 134 -10.98 18.01 8.12
C HIS A 134 -10.23 18.79 7.05
N GLY A 135 -10.29 20.12 7.11
CA GLY A 135 -9.24 21.07 6.70
C GLY A 135 -8.84 21.17 5.23
N LEU A 136 -9.15 20.20 4.38
CA LEU A 136 -9.00 20.27 2.92
C LEU A 136 -10.38 20.60 2.33
N SER A 137 -10.70 21.89 2.26
CA SER A 137 -11.96 22.37 1.71
C SER A 137 -12.24 21.73 0.33
N GLY A 138 -13.31 20.94 0.21
CA GLY A 138 -13.83 20.44 -1.06
C GLY A 138 -13.46 19.00 -1.47
N VAL A 139 -12.71 18.24 -0.66
CA VAL A 139 -12.37 16.85 -1.01
C VAL A 139 -13.38 15.86 -0.42
N ASN A 140 -14.31 15.39 -1.26
CA ASN A 140 -15.17 14.24 -0.95
C ASN A 140 -14.50 12.98 -1.51
N LEU A 141 -13.70 12.30 -0.69
CA LEU A 141 -13.05 11.06 -1.13
C LEU A 141 -14.12 9.99 -1.36
N ALA A 142 -13.95 9.22 -2.44
CA ALA A 142 -14.73 8.02 -2.69
C ALA A 142 -14.34 6.92 -1.68
N ALA A 143 -14.71 7.13 -0.42
CA ALA A 143 -14.36 6.28 0.70
C ALA A 143 -15.51 5.31 1.04
N ARG A 144 -15.18 4.03 1.23
CA ARG A 144 -16.10 2.98 1.67
C ARG A 144 -15.63 2.37 2.99
N PHE A 145 -16.57 2.08 3.87
CA PHE A 145 -16.34 1.53 5.21
C PHE A 145 -17.01 0.17 5.38
N PRO A 146 -16.64 -0.64 6.40
CA PRO A 146 -17.37 -1.86 6.72
C PRO A 146 -18.88 -1.62 6.85
N GLY A 147 -19.68 -2.38 6.11
CA GLY A 147 -21.13 -2.22 6.01
C GLY A 147 -21.61 -1.38 4.82
N ASP A 148 -20.76 -0.56 4.20
CA ASP A 148 -21.11 0.17 2.98
C ASP A 148 -21.23 -0.80 1.79
N PRO A 149 -22.15 -0.57 0.83
CA PRO A 149 -22.25 -1.36 -0.39
C PRO A 149 -20.91 -1.44 -1.15
N GLY A 150 -20.54 -2.66 -1.58
CA GLY A 150 -19.31 -2.90 -2.32
C GLY A 150 -18.02 -2.95 -1.48
N PHE A 151 -18.06 -2.63 -0.18
CA PHE A 151 -16.85 -2.70 0.66
C PHE A 151 -16.21 -4.09 0.67
N TYR A 152 -17.00 -5.13 0.93
CA TYR A 152 -16.51 -6.51 1.05
C TYR A 152 -16.08 -7.13 -0.28
N SER A 153 -16.64 -6.68 -1.41
CA SER A 153 -16.15 -7.11 -2.73
C SER A 153 -14.82 -6.46 -3.06
N ASP A 154 -14.67 -5.16 -2.73
CA ASP A 154 -13.55 -4.34 -3.19
C ASP A 154 -12.31 -4.44 -2.30
N ARG A 155 -12.47 -4.84 -1.03
CA ARG A 155 -11.33 -5.07 -0.12
C ARG A 155 -10.46 -6.24 -0.57
N ASN A 156 -11.07 -7.21 -1.27
CA ASN A 156 -10.40 -8.43 -1.68
C ASN A 156 -9.37 -8.13 -2.77
N LEU A 157 -8.23 -8.82 -2.68
CA LEU A 157 -7.19 -8.80 -3.70
C LEU A 157 -7.31 -10.04 -4.60
N VAL A 158 -6.34 -10.20 -5.51
CA VAL A 158 -6.29 -11.35 -6.43
C VAL A 158 -6.21 -12.66 -5.65
N ASN A 159 -5.40 -12.70 -4.59
CA ASN A 159 -5.28 -13.89 -3.76
C ASN A 159 -6.39 -13.94 -2.70
N ARG A 160 -7.16 -15.03 -2.65
CA ARG A 160 -8.32 -15.23 -1.78
C ARG A 160 -8.09 -16.29 -0.71
N ARG A 161 -6.81 -16.54 -0.34
CA ARG A 161 -6.51 -17.41 0.79
C ARG A 161 -7.22 -16.90 2.06
N PRO A 162 -7.87 -17.76 2.85
CA PRO A 162 -8.58 -17.34 4.05
C PRO A 162 -7.69 -16.70 5.11
N ASP A 163 -6.45 -17.18 5.29
CA ASP A 163 -5.49 -16.70 6.31
C ASP A 163 -4.95 -15.27 6.08
N ILE A 164 -5.12 -14.72 4.88
CA ILE A 164 -4.68 -13.38 4.49
C ILE A 164 -5.82 -12.56 3.88
N THR A 165 -7.05 -12.82 4.33
CA THR A 165 -8.22 -12.03 3.95
C THR A 165 -8.06 -10.61 4.51
N PRO A 166 -8.08 -9.56 3.65
CA PRO A 166 -7.90 -8.19 4.12
C PRO A 166 -9.08 -7.69 4.96
N GLU A 167 -8.77 -7.02 6.07
CA GLU A 167 -9.74 -6.35 6.95
C GLU A 167 -9.38 -4.87 7.15
N PRO A 168 -9.37 -4.03 6.09
CA PRO A 168 -9.07 -2.60 6.22
C PRO A 168 -10.18 -1.85 6.98
N LEU A 169 -9.86 -0.70 7.55
CA LEU A 169 -10.82 0.19 8.20
C LEU A 169 -11.58 1.05 7.20
N ALA A 170 -10.95 1.36 6.05
CA ALA A 170 -11.55 2.10 4.95
C ALA A 170 -10.89 1.75 3.62
N LEU A 171 -11.67 1.84 2.55
CA LEU A 171 -11.19 1.81 1.16
C LEU A 171 -11.32 3.20 0.57
N VAL A 172 -10.32 3.68 -0.15
CA VAL A 172 -10.35 4.96 -0.87
C VAL A 172 -10.01 4.72 -2.33
N ASP A 173 -10.88 5.12 -3.26
CA ASP A 173 -10.54 5.16 -4.69
C ASP A 173 -10.01 6.55 -5.06
N ALA A 174 -8.68 6.69 -5.08
CA ALA A 174 -8.03 7.94 -5.45
C ALA A 174 -8.14 8.17 -6.96
N GLY A 175 -8.81 9.25 -7.36
CA GLY A 175 -8.91 9.71 -8.74
C GLY A 175 -7.72 10.57 -9.17
N ASN A 176 -7.07 11.23 -8.21
CA ASN A 176 -5.94 12.13 -8.44
C ASN A 176 -4.93 12.08 -7.27
N THR A 177 -3.84 12.86 -7.36
CA THR A 177 -2.81 12.91 -6.31
C THR A 177 -3.30 13.53 -5.01
N ASP A 178 -4.19 14.53 -5.07
CA ASP A 178 -4.73 15.18 -3.87
C ASP A 178 -5.62 14.23 -3.06
N ASP A 179 -6.32 13.30 -3.72
CA ASP A 179 -7.07 12.24 -3.02
C ASP A 179 -6.14 11.34 -2.21
N VAL A 180 -4.96 11.00 -2.76
CA VAL A 180 -3.93 10.22 -2.05
C VAL A 180 -3.42 11.01 -0.84
N ARG A 181 -3.11 12.31 -1.02
CA ARG A 181 -2.64 13.20 0.05
C ARG A 181 -3.65 13.28 1.19
N ALA A 182 -4.91 13.54 0.86
CA ALA A 182 -6.00 13.63 1.83
C ALA A 182 -6.17 12.32 2.62
N ALA A 183 -6.16 11.17 1.93
CA ALA A 183 -6.28 9.87 2.57
C ALA A 183 -5.10 9.56 3.52
N VAL A 184 -3.86 9.92 3.13
CA VAL A 184 -2.68 9.77 3.99
C VAL A 184 -2.78 10.65 5.23
N ILE A 185 -3.16 11.92 5.07
CA ILE A 185 -3.36 12.85 6.20
C ILE A 185 -4.40 12.30 7.16
N CYS A 186 -5.54 11.85 6.65
CA CYS A 186 -6.60 11.27 7.47
C CYS A 186 -6.18 10.01 8.22
N ALA A 187 -5.47 9.11 7.55
CA ALA A 187 -4.97 7.89 8.18
C ALA A 187 -3.92 8.18 9.27
N LYS A 188 -2.99 9.11 9.00
CA LYS A 188 -2.01 9.57 9.98
C LYS A 188 -2.67 10.22 11.19
N HIS A 189 -3.64 11.11 10.99
CA HIS A 189 -4.42 11.71 12.09
C HIS A 189 -5.17 10.66 12.91
N ALA A 190 -5.63 9.58 12.28
CA ALA A 190 -6.27 8.46 12.96
C ALA A 190 -5.27 7.46 13.59
N GLY A 191 -3.96 7.63 13.40
CA GLY A 191 -2.93 6.72 13.91
C GLY A 191 -2.91 5.34 13.25
N VAL A 192 -3.44 5.22 12.03
CA VAL A 192 -3.56 3.94 11.31
C VAL A 192 -2.65 3.90 10.09
N GLN A 193 -2.27 2.69 9.67
CA GLN A 193 -1.42 2.51 8.50
C GLN A 193 -2.13 2.85 7.19
N VAL A 194 -1.32 3.07 6.16
CA VAL A 194 -1.77 3.26 4.78
C VAL A 194 -1.07 2.28 3.87
N CYS A 195 -1.83 1.71 2.94
CA CYS A 195 -1.31 0.81 1.91
C CYS A 195 -1.93 1.17 0.56
N ALA A 196 -1.09 1.24 -0.47
CA ALA A 196 -1.56 1.44 -1.84
C ALA A 196 -1.84 0.09 -2.51
N LYS A 197 -2.91 0.03 -3.31
CA LYS A 197 -3.17 -1.06 -4.25
C LYS A 197 -3.23 -0.56 -5.69
N THR A 198 -2.63 -1.33 -6.59
CA THR A 198 -2.74 -1.17 -8.05
C THR A 198 -3.32 -2.46 -8.64
N GLY A 199 -2.48 -3.37 -9.16
CA GLY A 199 -2.91 -4.64 -9.77
C GLY A 199 -3.25 -5.76 -8.79
N GLN A 200 -3.10 -5.55 -7.47
CA GLN A 200 -3.54 -6.51 -6.44
C GLN A 200 -2.84 -7.89 -6.45
N HIS A 201 -1.62 -7.97 -6.99
CA HIS A 201 -0.85 -9.21 -7.18
C HIS A 201 0.11 -9.59 -6.02
N GLY A 202 0.02 -8.92 -4.86
CA GLY A 202 0.88 -9.26 -3.72
C GLY A 202 0.58 -10.67 -3.20
N PHE A 203 1.58 -11.55 -3.15
CA PHE A 203 1.36 -12.97 -2.84
C PHE A 203 0.81 -13.23 -1.44
N ASP A 204 1.18 -12.41 -0.45
CA ASP A 204 0.62 -12.44 0.90
C ASP A 204 -0.30 -11.24 1.20
N ASN A 205 -0.85 -10.60 0.15
CA ASN A 205 -1.88 -9.57 0.25
C ASN A 205 -1.56 -8.36 1.15
N ASP A 206 -0.30 -7.95 1.32
CA ASP A 206 0.02 -6.81 2.21
C ASP A 206 -0.65 -5.49 1.79
N ALA A 207 -0.91 -5.30 0.49
CA ALA A 207 -1.70 -4.18 -0.03
C ALA A 207 -3.18 -4.19 0.44
N GLY A 208 -3.61 -5.28 1.07
CA GLY A 208 -4.92 -5.48 1.70
C GLY A 208 -5.17 -4.52 2.86
N CYS A 209 -4.11 -4.09 3.53
CA CYS A 209 -4.14 -3.05 4.56
C CYS A 209 -5.04 -3.36 5.78
N THR A 210 -4.99 -4.59 6.29
CA THR A 210 -5.73 -4.98 7.50
C THR A 210 -5.47 -4.00 8.65
N GLY A 211 -6.53 -3.43 9.23
CA GLY A 211 -6.43 -2.43 10.29
C GLY A 211 -5.98 -1.02 9.84
N GLY A 212 -5.94 -0.74 8.53
CA GLY A 212 -5.53 0.55 7.97
C GLY A 212 -6.45 1.09 6.88
N VAL A 213 -5.97 2.10 6.16
CA VAL A 213 -6.66 2.68 5.00
C VAL A 213 -6.03 2.13 3.72
N GLN A 214 -6.82 1.39 2.94
CA GLN A 214 -6.41 0.90 1.63
C GLN A 214 -6.73 1.95 0.57
N ILE A 215 -5.70 2.43 -0.13
CA ILE A 215 -5.83 3.43 -1.20
C ILE A 215 -5.65 2.75 -2.56
N ASN A 216 -6.72 2.72 -3.35
CA ASN A 216 -6.68 2.29 -4.74
C ASN A 216 -6.18 3.42 -5.63
N VAL A 217 -5.01 3.23 -6.24
CA VAL A 217 -4.40 4.24 -7.14
C VAL A 217 -4.63 3.92 -8.61
N GLN A 218 -5.45 2.92 -8.95
CA GLN A 218 -5.63 2.44 -10.33
C GLN A 218 -6.16 3.51 -11.30
N LYS A 219 -6.79 4.59 -10.82
CA LYS A 219 -7.23 5.72 -11.67
C LYS A 219 -6.12 6.70 -12.02
N LEU A 220 -4.95 6.63 -11.37
CA LEU A 220 -3.78 7.45 -11.69
C LEU A 220 -3.11 6.94 -12.97
N GLN A 221 -3.68 7.31 -14.12
CA GLN A 221 -3.35 6.72 -15.43
C GLN A 221 -2.76 7.76 -16.41
N LYS A 222 -2.21 8.86 -15.88
CA LYS A 222 -1.51 9.89 -16.67
C LYS A 222 -0.44 9.22 -17.54
N TYR A 223 -0.23 9.75 -18.74
CA TYR A 223 0.75 9.23 -19.69
C TYR A 223 1.32 10.37 -20.53
N SER A 224 2.64 10.38 -20.71
CA SER A 224 3.34 11.28 -21.62
C SER A 224 4.67 10.65 -22.03
N LEU A 225 5.08 10.84 -23.28
CA LEU A 225 6.35 10.36 -23.81
C LEU A 225 7.20 11.55 -24.27
N GLN A 226 8.46 11.55 -23.87
CA GLN A 226 9.52 12.31 -24.52
C GLN A 226 10.21 11.38 -25.53
N LYS A 227 10.13 11.75 -26.81
CA LYS A 227 10.69 10.95 -27.90
C LYS A 227 12.22 11.07 -27.93
N SER A 228 12.87 10.03 -28.42
CA SER A 228 14.29 10.04 -28.74
C SER A 228 14.59 11.12 -29.79
N VAL A 229 15.55 11.98 -29.50
CA VAL A 229 16.14 12.96 -30.41
C VAL A 229 17.66 12.81 -30.33
N ASP A 230 18.34 12.75 -31.47
CA ASP A 230 19.81 12.68 -31.57
C ASP A 230 20.46 11.59 -30.70
N GLY A 231 19.82 10.41 -30.62
CA GLY A 231 20.34 9.26 -29.86
C GLY A 231 20.04 9.28 -28.35
N THR A 232 19.26 10.25 -27.85
CA THR A 232 18.77 10.23 -26.46
C THR A 232 17.75 9.09 -26.24
N PRO A 233 17.67 8.49 -25.03
CA PRO A 233 16.67 7.46 -24.76
C PRO A 233 15.23 7.99 -24.83
N TYR A 234 14.28 7.12 -25.17
CA TYR A 234 12.87 7.42 -24.94
C TYR A 234 12.60 7.52 -23.44
N VAL A 235 11.87 8.55 -23.00
CA VAL A 235 11.50 8.72 -21.59
C VAL A 235 9.99 8.79 -21.47
N VAL A 236 9.41 7.79 -20.80
CA VAL A 236 7.97 7.75 -20.51
C VAL A 236 7.73 8.22 -19.09
N THR A 237 6.75 9.10 -18.91
CA THR A 237 6.19 9.45 -17.59
C THR A 237 4.75 8.97 -17.53
N PHE A 238 4.43 8.17 -16.52
CA PHE A 238 3.11 7.57 -16.37
C PHE A 238 2.65 7.48 -14.91
N GLY A 239 1.34 7.50 -14.71
CA GLY A 239 0.75 7.40 -13.39
C GLY A 239 0.87 5.99 -12.79
N ALA A 240 1.03 5.91 -11.48
CA ALA A 240 1.23 4.70 -10.69
C ALA A 240 0.05 3.69 -10.71
N GLY A 241 -1.06 4.06 -11.34
CA GLY A 241 -2.28 3.26 -11.44
C GLY A 241 -2.27 2.18 -12.52
N HIS A 242 -1.32 2.23 -13.47
CA HIS A 242 -1.29 1.28 -14.59
C HIS A 242 -1.02 -0.16 -14.13
N THR A 243 -1.72 -1.12 -14.72
CA THR A 243 -1.19 -2.49 -14.83
C THR A 243 -0.19 -2.59 -15.99
N LEU A 244 0.63 -3.64 -16.01
CA LEU A 244 1.61 -3.86 -17.08
C LEU A 244 0.94 -3.94 -18.45
N GLY A 245 -0.18 -4.69 -18.55
CA GLY A 245 -0.93 -4.81 -19.80
C GLY A 245 -1.42 -3.46 -20.32
N GLN A 246 -1.97 -2.63 -19.44
CA GLN A 246 -2.42 -1.28 -19.79
C GLN A 246 -1.28 -0.40 -20.28
N LEU A 247 -0.14 -0.41 -19.58
CA LEU A 247 1.01 0.41 -19.95
C LEU A 247 1.65 -0.06 -21.26
N TYR A 248 1.89 -1.37 -21.43
CA TYR A 248 2.47 -1.92 -22.64
C TYR A 248 1.57 -1.73 -23.85
N TYR A 249 0.25 -1.87 -23.70
CA TYR A 249 -0.69 -1.56 -24.77
C TYR A 249 -0.53 -0.11 -25.24
N LYS A 250 -0.46 0.85 -24.31
CA LYS A 250 -0.26 2.28 -24.65
C LYS A 250 1.08 2.51 -25.34
N LEU A 251 2.18 2.01 -24.77
CA LEU A 251 3.53 2.16 -25.31
C LEU A 251 3.69 1.56 -26.71
N TRP A 252 3.03 0.43 -26.98
CA TRP A 252 3.10 -0.20 -28.30
C TRP A 252 2.15 0.45 -29.32
N PHE A 253 0.92 0.76 -28.90
CA PHE A 253 -0.12 1.20 -29.82
C PHE A 253 -0.02 2.69 -30.18
N TYR A 254 0.30 3.56 -29.22
CA TYR A 254 0.34 5.01 -29.43
C TYR A 254 1.67 5.53 -29.97
N GLU A 255 2.73 4.73 -29.88
CA GLU A 255 4.07 5.15 -30.25
C GLU A 255 4.57 4.44 -31.51
N THR A 256 5.36 5.17 -32.29
CA THR A 256 6.06 4.65 -33.46
C THR A 256 7.54 5.02 -33.32
N PRO A 257 8.47 4.04 -33.27
CA PRO A 257 8.20 2.59 -33.19
C PRO A 257 7.45 2.22 -31.89
N GLY A 258 6.84 1.03 -31.84
CA GLY A 258 6.22 0.52 -30.63
C GLY A 258 7.26 0.37 -29.51
N LEU A 259 6.90 0.74 -28.28
CA LEU A 259 7.82 0.78 -27.14
C LEU A 259 7.45 -0.23 -26.04
N MET A 260 8.41 -0.48 -25.15
CA MET A 260 8.23 -1.18 -23.88
C MET A 260 9.13 -0.59 -22.79
N ILE A 261 8.88 -1.01 -21.55
CA ILE A 261 9.81 -0.82 -20.42
C ILE A 261 10.20 -2.21 -19.89
N PRO A 262 11.40 -2.39 -19.30
CA PRO A 262 11.75 -3.65 -18.67
C PRO A 262 10.80 -3.93 -17.50
N GLY A 263 10.29 -5.15 -17.40
CA GLY A 263 9.31 -5.53 -16.39
C GLY A 263 8.78 -6.94 -16.59
N GLY A 264 7.74 -7.30 -15.83
CA GLY A 264 7.04 -8.57 -15.98
C GLY A 264 6.17 -8.62 -17.23
N VAL A 265 5.52 -9.77 -17.46
CA VAL A 265 4.70 -10.05 -18.67
C VAL A 265 3.22 -10.33 -18.37
N VAL A 266 2.85 -10.56 -17.12
CA VAL A 266 1.45 -10.84 -16.74
C VAL A 266 0.64 -9.54 -16.70
N ALA A 267 -0.36 -9.42 -17.58
CA ALA A 267 -1.10 -8.19 -17.84
C ALA A 267 -1.70 -7.50 -16.61
N GLY A 268 -2.29 -8.26 -15.68
CA GLY A 268 -2.96 -7.73 -14.48
C GLY A 268 -2.01 -7.20 -13.40
N VAL A 269 -0.70 -7.48 -13.48
CA VAL A 269 0.27 -7.03 -12.47
C VAL A 269 0.36 -5.51 -12.46
N GLY A 270 0.28 -4.92 -11.27
CA GLY A 270 0.42 -3.47 -11.09
C GLY A 270 1.86 -3.02 -11.31
N THR A 271 2.06 -1.99 -12.13
CA THR A 271 3.38 -1.41 -12.43
C THR A 271 4.10 -0.98 -11.15
N SER A 272 3.41 -0.27 -10.25
CA SER A 272 3.96 0.25 -8.99
C SER A 272 4.65 -0.80 -8.12
N GLY A 273 3.92 -1.87 -7.77
CA GLY A 273 4.47 -2.93 -6.93
C GLY A 273 5.66 -3.62 -7.59
N LEU A 274 5.58 -3.86 -8.91
CA LEU A 274 6.64 -4.51 -9.66
C LEU A 274 7.92 -3.66 -9.71
N ILE A 275 7.81 -2.38 -10.07
CA ILE A 275 8.93 -1.45 -10.22
C ILE A 275 9.59 -1.21 -8.86
N LEU A 276 8.79 -0.97 -7.82
CA LEU A 276 9.30 -0.79 -6.45
C LEU A 276 9.99 -2.06 -5.94
N GLY A 277 9.56 -3.26 -6.38
CA GLY A 277 10.23 -4.53 -6.12
C GLY A 277 11.35 -4.88 -7.13
N CYS A 278 11.83 -3.89 -7.88
CA CYS A 278 12.78 -3.99 -9.01
C CYS A 278 12.34 -4.75 -10.25
N GLY A 279 11.54 -5.81 -10.14
CA GLY A 279 10.85 -6.43 -11.28
C GLY A 279 11.76 -7.13 -12.32
N ARG A 280 11.40 -8.37 -12.69
CA ARG A 280 12.08 -9.11 -13.76
C ARG A 280 11.08 -9.58 -14.81
N GLY A 281 11.56 -9.84 -16.02
CA GLY A 281 10.78 -10.49 -17.07
C GLY A 281 11.59 -10.73 -18.33
N PHE A 282 10.91 -10.69 -19.48
CA PHE A 282 11.44 -11.20 -20.75
C PHE A 282 12.72 -10.51 -21.22
N PHE A 283 12.83 -9.20 -20.97
CA PHE A 283 13.98 -8.38 -21.41
C PHE A 283 14.97 -8.04 -20.30
N SER A 284 14.93 -8.76 -19.17
CA SER A 284 15.83 -8.45 -18.07
C SER A 284 17.31 -8.61 -18.44
N GLN A 285 17.64 -9.60 -19.28
CA GLN A 285 18.99 -9.78 -19.82
C GLN A 285 19.38 -8.66 -20.80
N SER A 286 18.40 -8.05 -21.49
CA SER A 286 18.61 -7.01 -22.50
C SER A 286 18.83 -5.61 -21.91
N HIS A 287 18.06 -5.28 -20.87
CA HIS A 287 17.94 -3.90 -20.37
C HIS A 287 18.02 -3.78 -18.84
N GLY A 288 18.27 -4.88 -18.12
CA GLY A 288 18.30 -4.90 -16.66
C GLY A 288 16.93 -5.13 -16.03
N LEU A 289 16.87 -5.00 -14.71
CA LEU A 289 15.61 -5.08 -13.96
C LEU A 289 14.77 -3.81 -14.21
N ALA A 290 13.46 -3.85 -13.95
CA ALA A 290 12.58 -2.69 -14.15
C ALA A 290 13.09 -1.43 -13.44
N CYS A 291 13.58 -1.56 -12.20
CA CYS A 291 14.14 -0.42 -11.47
C CYS A 291 15.43 0.14 -12.08
N ASP A 292 16.13 -0.58 -12.95
CA ASP A 292 17.35 -0.07 -13.60
C ASP A 292 17.02 0.99 -14.66
N SER A 293 15.79 0.94 -15.19
CA SER A 293 15.26 1.95 -16.11
C SER A 293 14.45 3.04 -15.42
N LEU A 294 14.43 3.07 -14.07
CA LEU A 294 13.77 4.14 -13.32
C LEU A 294 14.65 5.40 -13.32
N LEU A 295 14.09 6.52 -13.79
CA LEU A 295 14.77 7.82 -13.87
C LEU A 295 14.29 8.79 -12.79
N GLY A 296 13.04 8.65 -12.34
CA GLY A 296 12.49 9.43 -11.24
C GLY A 296 11.06 9.01 -10.90
N LEU A 297 10.52 9.59 -9.83
CA LEU A 297 9.14 9.38 -9.41
C LEU A 297 8.58 10.58 -8.64
N LYS A 298 7.24 10.65 -8.55
CA LYS A 298 6.54 11.46 -7.56
C LYS A 298 5.80 10.60 -6.57
N PHE A 299 5.83 11.00 -5.31
CA PHE A 299 5.17 10.25 -4.24
C PHE A 299 4.60 11.17 -3.18
N VAL A 300 3.60 10.68 -2.46
CA VAL A 300 3.04 11.32 -1.27
C VAL A 300 3.76 10.75 -0.04
N ASP A 301 4.40 11.62 0.73
CA ASP A 301 5.12 11.25 1.96
C ASP A 301 4.16 11.05 3.16
N ALA A 302 4.71 10.70 4.33
CA ALA A 302 3.92 10.39 5.52
C ALA A 302 3.16 11.61 6.07
N ASN A 303 3.52 12.82 5.64
CA ASN A 303 2.84 14.06 6.02
C ASN A 303 1.77 14.48 5.00
N GLY A 304 1.59 13.72 3.91
CA GLY A 304 0.68 14.07 2.84
C GLY A 304 1.23 15.11 1.87
N HIS A 305 2.56 15.36 1.87
CA HIS A 305 3.18 16.24 0.90
C HIS A 305 3.56 15.48 -0.36
N LEU A 306 3.34 16.10 -1.53
CA LEU A 306 3.83 15.59 -2.80
C LEU A 306 5.31 15.91 -2.93
N GLN A 307 6.11 14.87 -3.11
CA GLN A 307 7.56 14.93 -3.25
C GLN A 307 7.97 14.41 -4.64
N THR A 308 9.17 14.79 -5.08
CA THR A 308 9.83 14.23 -6.26
C THR A 308 11.13 13.58 -5.84
N ALA A 309 11.47 12.43 -6.43
CA ALA A 309 12.75 11.76 -6.21
C ALA A 309 13.37 11.30 -7.53
N ASP A 310 14.64 11.63 -7.72
CA ASP A 310 15.50 11.23 -8.82
C ASP A 310 16.97 11.15 -8.32
N ALA A 311 17.94 11.03 -9.22
CA ALA A 311 19.36 10.92 -8.83
C ALA A 311 19.91 12.18 -8.13
N SER A 312 19.30 13.34 -8.34
CA SER A 312 19.72 14.65 -7.84
C SER A 312 18.80 15.19 -6.73
N THR A 313 17.50 14.90 -6.80
CA THR A 313 16.48 15.35 -5.87
C THR A 313 16.02 14.18 -5.01
N ASN A 314 16.04 14.30 -3.68
CA ASN A 314 15.70 13.21 -2.75
C ASN A 314 16.36 11.86 -3.10
N PRO A 315 17.70 11.80 -3.27
CA PRO A 315 18.41 10.63 -3.78
C PRO A 315 18.25 9.38 -2.90
N ASP A 316 18.02 9.55 -1.60
CA ASP A 316 17.74 8.45 -0.68
C ASP A 316 16.39 7.78 -0.95
N MET A 317 15.34 8.57 -1.21
CA MET A 317 14.04 8.06 -1.61
C MET A 317 14.09 7.44 -3.00
N PHE A 318 14.85 8.03 -3.91
CA PHE A 318 15.08 7.43 -5.23
C PHE A 318 15.78 6.08 -5.12
N TRP A 319 16.79 5.95 -4.25
CA TRP A 319 17.46 4.69 -3.95
C TRP A 319 16.50 3.66 -3.34
N MET A 320 15.62 4.06 -2.41
CA MET A 320 14.57 3.20 -1.85
C MET A 320 13.61 2.70 -2.95
N ALA A 321 13.15 3.58 -3.84
CA ALA A 321 12.24 3.23 -4.92
C ALA A 321 12.81 2.13 -5.85
N LYS A 322 14.13 2.00 -5.91
CA LYS A 322 14.82 0.92 -6.62
C LYS A 322 14.94 -0.33 -5.73
N GLY A 323 13.81 -0.94 -5.38
CA GLY A 323 13.82 -2.29 -4.82
C GLY A 323 13.31 -2.48 -3.40
N SER A 324 12.90 -1.42 -2.68
CA SER A 324 12.34 -1.55 -1.33
C SER A 324 10.91 -2.11 -1.31
N GLY A 325 10.24 -2.14 -2.47
CA GLY A 325 8.89 -2.65 -2.60
C GLY A 325 7.89 -1.92 -1.71
N GLY A 326 7.16 -2.68 -0.91
CA GLY A 326 6.17 -2.18 0.05
C GLY A 326 6.78 -1.48 1.27
N GLU A 327 8.11 -1.54 1.44
CA GLU A 327 8.84 -0.79 2.47
C GLU A 327 9.18 0.64 2.04
N PHE A 328 8.80 1.04 0.83
CA PHE A 328 8.95 2.43 0.36
C PHE A 328 8.13 3.37 1.27
N PRO A 329 8.74 4.40 1.90
CA PRO A 329 8.03 5.27 2.85
C PRO A 329 7.23 6.37 2.15
N GLY A 330 6.26 5.96 1.32
CA GLY A 330 5.36 6.84 0.59
C GLY A 330 4.39 6.10 -0.32
N ILE A 331 3.46 6.82 -0.93
CA ILE A 331 2.64 6.31 -2.04
C ILE A 331 3.09 6.97 -3.33
N VAL A 332 3.66 6.19 -4.24
CA VAL A 332 4.02 6.66 -5.57
C VAL A 332 2.76 6.98 -6.37
N THR A 333 2.75 8.14 -7.02
CA THR A 333 1.64 8.60 -7.88
C THR A 333 2.02 8.68 -9.36
N GLU A 334 3.31 8.85 -9.66
CA GLU A 334 3.85 8.98 -11.01
C GLU A 334 5.27 8.39 -11.08
N PHE A 335 5.60 7.69 -12.16
CA PHE A 335 6.94 7.21 -12.49
C PHE A 335 7.44 7.89 -13.75
N THR A 336 8.76 8.09 -13.82
CA THR A 336 9.48 8.48 -15.03
C THR A 336 10.52 7.39 -15.31
N MET A 337 10.42 6.75 -16.48
CA MET A 337 11.25 5.61 -16.86
C MET A 337 11.84 5.78 -18.25
N GLN A 338 13.01 5.21 -18.44
CA GLN A 338 13.54 4.94 -19.76
C GLN A 338 12.70 3.85 -20.43
N ALA A 339 12.27 4.11 -21.67
CA ALA A 339 11.59 3.15 -22.54
C ALA A 339 12.52 2.74 -23.69
N TYR A 340 12.22 1.58 -24.28
CA TYR A 340 13.01 0.97 -25.35
C TYR A 340 12.08 0.58 -26.49
N PRO A 341 12.57 0.55 -27.74
CA PRO A 341 11.88 -0.14 -28.82
C PRO A 341 11.53 -1.56 -28.38
N ALA A 342 10.26 -1.91 -28.49
CA ALA A 342 9.82 -3.28 -28.24
C ALA A 342 10.16 -4.13 -29.48
N PRO A 343 10.48 -5.42 -29.29
CA PRO A 343 10.86 -6.25 -30.42
C PRO A 343 9.67 -6.49 -31.35
N THR A 344 10.01 -6.66 -32.61
CA THR A 344 9.03 -6.96 -33.67
C THR A 344 8.87 -8.46 -33.89
N ASP A 345 9.92 -9.23 -33.58
CA ASP A 345 9.98 -10.68 -33.76
C ASP A 345 10.49 -11.34 -32.48
N ILE A 346 9.66 -12.14 -31.85
CA ILE A 346 10.02 -13.02 -30.73
C ILE A 346 9.83 -14.46 -31.20
N TYR A 347 10.94 -15.14 -31.46
CA TYR A 347 10.97 -16.55 -31.84
C TYR A 347 11.20 -17.44 -30.62
N GLU A 348 10.25 -18.31 -30.30
CA GLU A 348 10.30 -19.19 -29.12
C GLU A 348 10.33 -20.66 -29.52
N MET A 349 11.26 -21.40 -28.93
CA MET A 349 11.29 -22.87 -28.91
C MET A 349 10.89 -23.36 -27.52
N LYS A 350 9.88 -24.24 -27.45
CA LYS A 350 9.41 -24.80 -26.18
C LYS A 350 9.18 -26.30 -26.30
N CYS A 351 9.77 -27.09 -25.41
CA CYS A 351 9.55 -28.53 -25.38
C CYS A 351 9.11 -29.01 -24.00
N SER A 352 8.45 -30.16 -23.95
CA SER A 352 7.98 -30.78 -22.72
C SER A 352 8.26 -32.29 -22.67
N ALA A 353 8.63 -32.79 -21.49
CA ALA A 353 8.98 -34.18 -21.25
C ALA A 353 8.43 -34.66 -19.91
N ASP A 354 8.48 -35.97 -19.70
CA ASP A 354 8.14 -36.60 -18.43
C ASP A 354 9.07 -36.11 -17.29
N LYS A 355 8.55 -36.10 -16.06
CA LYS A 355 9.30 -35.71 -14.85
C LYS A 355 10.65 -36.39 -14.69
N ALA A 356 10.84 -37.60 -15.21
CA ALA A 356 12.11 -38.32 -15.13
C ALA A 356 13.28 -37.57 -15.78
N GLN A 357 13.01 -36.69 -16.76
CA GLN A 357 14.03 -35.91 -17.45
C GLN A 357 14.43 -34.62 -16.71
N MET A 358 13.70 -34.24 -15.65
CA MET A 358 13.88 -32.93 -15.01
C MET A 358 15.31 -32.69 -14.52
N GLY A 359 15.94 -33.69 -13.87
CA GLY A 359 17.28 -33.53 -13.33
C GLY A 359 18.33 -33.23 -14.39
N GLU A 360 18.32 -34.00 -15.49
CA GLU A 360 19.27 -33.82 -16.60
C GLU A 360 19.04 -32.51 -17.35
N VAL A 361 17.78 -32.17 -17.65
CA VAL A 361 17.43 -30.91 -18.32
C VAL A 361 17.88 -29.72 -17.48
N ALA A 362 17.58 -29.71 -16.17
CA ALA A 362 17.98 -28.64 -15.27
C ALA A 362 19.51 -28.48 -15.19
N LYS A 363 20.24 -29.59 -15.06
CA LYS A 363 21.73 -29.57 -14.96
C LYS A 363 22.37 -29.06 -16.24
N ARG A 364 21.93 -29.53 -17.41
CA ARG A 364 22.45 -29.05 -18.71
C ARG A 364 22.10 -27.60 -18.98
N TRP A 365 20.89 -27.18 -18.62
CA TRP A 365 20.46 -25.79 -18.74
C TRP A 365 21.31 -24.87 -17.88
N LEU A 366 21.53 -25.22 -16.61
CA LEU A 366 22.41 -24.48 -15.71
C LEU A 366 23.87 -24.48 -16.14
N ALA A 367 24.35 -25.54 -16.80
CA ALA A 367 25.72 -25.62 -17.32
C ALA A 367 25.96 -24.63 -18.47
N GLN A 368 24.91 -24.35 -19.25
CA GLN A 368 24.92 -23.31 -20.29
C GLN A 368 24.60 -21.91 -19.75
N GLY A 369 24.35 -21.79 -18.44
CA GLY A 369 23.76 -20.61 -17.82
C GLY A 369 24.55 -19.33 -18.05
N GLN A 370 25.88 -19.36 -17.97
CA GLN A 370 26.70 -18.16 -18.23
C GLN A 370 26.54 -17.66 -19.68
N SER A 371 26.69 -18.54 -20.67
CA SER A 371 26.56 -18.18 -22.10
C SER A 371 25.17 -17.65 -22.42
N LEU A 372 24.13 -18.33 -21.94
CA LEU A 372 22.74 -17.95 -22.18
C LEU A 372 22.37 -16.64 -21.47
N SER A 373 22.85 -16.44 -20.24
CA SER A 373 22.57 -15.25 -19.44
C SER A 373 23.30 -14.00 -19.94
N ASP A 374 24.46 -14.16 -20.57
CA ASP A 374 25.22 -13.04 -21.15
C ASP A 374 24.69 -12.62 -22.53
N ASN A 375 23.94 -13.50 -23.20
CA ASN A 375 23.29 -13.17 -24.45
C ASN A 375 22.04 -12.30 -24.21
N THR A 376 22.17 -11.01 -24.52
CA THR A 376 21.12 -10.00 -24.31
C THR A 376 19.89 -10.17 -25.20
N LYS A 377 19.89 -11.08 -26.18
CA LYS A 377 18.75 -11.38 -27.04
C LYS A 377 18.03 -12.68 -26.66
N ILE A 378 18.48 -13.38 -25.62
CA ILE A 378 17.90 -14.66 -25.21
C ILE A 378 17.17 -14.51 -23.89
N PHE A 379 15.95 -15.04 -23.86
CA PHE A 379 15.21 -15.32 -22.63
C PHE A 379 15.00 -16.83 -22.53
N THR A 380 15.28 -17.42 -21.37
CA THR A 380 15.10 -18.86 -21.18
C THR A 380 14.67 -19.19 -19.76
N HIS A 381 13.90 -20.26 -19.64
CA HIS A 381 13.45 -20.77 -18.36
C HIS A 381 13.13 -22.26 -18.41
N VAL A 382 13.20 -22.89 -17.24
CA VAL A 382 12.70 -24.24 -17.02
C VAL A 382 11.43 -24.14 -16.18
N THR A 383 10.37 -24.82 -16.60
CA THR A 383 9.10 -24.85 -15.87
C THR A 383 8.75 -26.28 -15.48
N LEU A 384 8.30 -26.47 -14.25
CA LEU A 384 7.84 -27.75 -13.72
C LEU A 384 6.36 -27.63 -13.34
N PHE A 385 5.57 -28.62 -13.70
CA PHE A 385 4.19 -28.76 -13.24
C PHE A 385 4.04 -30.09 -12.52
N ASN A 386 3.32 -30.10 -11.41
CA ASN A 386 3.02 -31.36 -10.72
C ASN A 386 1.80 -32.09 -11.29
N ASN A 387 1.02 -31.46 -12.17
CA ASN A 387 -0.17 -32.06 -12.77
C ASN A 387 -0.50 -31.46 -14.15
N PRO A 388 -0.32 -32.20 -15.26
CA PRO A 388 0.43 -33.46 -15.31
C PRO A 388 1.90 -33.24 -14.93
N GLN A 389 2.56 -34.28 -14.42
CA GLN A 389 3.95 -34.20 -13.96
C GLN A 389 4.91 -34.08 -15.15
N ARG A 390 5.33 -32.86 -15.45
CA ARG A 390 6.11 -32.53 -16.65
C ARG A 390 7.21 -31.54 -16.34
N VAL A 391 8.28 -31.60 -17.12
CA VAL A 391 9.31 -30.55 -17.23
C VAL A 391 9.21 -29.89 -18.60
N PHE A 392 9.36 -28.57 -18.64
CA PHE A 392 9.37 -27.76 -19.84
C PHE A 392 10.67 -26.97 -19.91
N LEU A 393 11.24 -26.87 -21.10
CA LEU A 393 12.32 -25.94 -21.44
C LEU A 393 11.79 -24.98 -22.49
N ALA A 394 11.97 -23.68 -22.25
CA ALA A 394 11.68 -22.64 -23.23
C ALA A 394 12.92 -21.76 -23.46
N MET A 395 13.17 -21.41 -24.72
CA MET A 395 14.17 -20.43 -25.14
C MET A 395 13.56 -19.54 -26.21
N ALA A 396 13.59 -18.24 -25.97
CA ALA A 396 13.09 -17.23 -26.88
C ALA A 396 14.21 -16.28 -27.32
N CYS A 397 14.16 -15.87 -28.58
CA CYS A 397 15.11 -14.99 -29.24
C CYS A 397 14.39 -13.71 -29.70
N MET A 398 14.93 -12.55 -29.35
CA MET A 398 14.32 -11.24 -29.61
C MET A 398 15.03 -10.54 -30.78
N ASP A 399 14.30 -10.29 -31.87
CA ASP A 399 14.78 -9.74 -33.15
C ASP A 399 16.11 -10.40 -33.60
N CYS A 400 16.10 -11.73 -33.62
CA CYS A 400 17.26 -12.52 -33.97
C CYS A 400 17.32 -12.79 -35.48
N SER A 401 18.52 -12.63 -36.04
CA SER A 401 18.86 -13.11 -37.38
C SER A 401 18.73 -14.64 -37.47
N SER A 402 18.67 -15.17 -38.70
CA SER A 402 18.63 -16.61 -38.94
C SER A 402 19.83 -17.36 -38.32
N ALA A 403 21.01 -16.74 -38.30
CA ALA A 403 22.21 -17.30 -37.68
C ALA A 403 22.11 -17.36 -36.14
N GLU A 404 21.57 -16.31 -35.52
CA GLU A 404 21.31 -16.28 -34.07
C GLU A 404 20.25 -17.32 -33.68
N LYS A 405 19.16 -17.43 -34.46
CA LYS A 405 18.12 -18.47 -34.27
C LYS A 405 18.71 -19.89 -34.38
N SER A 406 19.59 -20.13 -35.36
CA SER A 406 20.28 -21.43 -35.52
C SER A 406 21.21 -21.73 -34.35
N THR A 407 21.97 -20.74 -33.86
CA THR A 407 22.84 -20.88 -32.70
C THR A 407 22.03 -21.21 -31.44
N MET A 408 20.94 -20.48 -31.21
CA MET A 408 20.01 -20.74 -30.10
C MET A 408 19.44 -22.15 -30.19
N ALA A 409 19.01 -22.60 -31.38
CA ALA A 409 18.49 -23.93 -31.59
C ALA A 409 19.53 -25.03 -31.28
N GLY A 410 20.79 -24.83 -31.67
CA GLY A 410 21.88 -25.75 -31.31
C GLY A 410 22.06 -25.89 -29.79
N GLN A 411 22.06 -24.77 -29.06
CA GLN A 411 22.12 -24.78 -27.59
C GLN A 411 20.88 -25.44 -26.98
N PHE A 412 19.68 -25.14 -27.51
CA PHE A 412 18.43 -25.73 -27.07
C PHE A 412 18.46 -27.26 -27.18
N TRP A 413 18.86 -27.80 -28.34
CA TRP A 413 18.92 -29.25 -28.55
C TRP A 413 20.01 -29.93 -27.73
N HIS A 414 21.12 -29.24 -27.46
CA HIS A 414 22.14 -29.73 -26.54
C HIS A 414 21.59 -29.92 -25.12
N ILE A 415 20.77 -28.99 -24.64
CA ILE A 415 20.14 -29.07 -23.32
C ILE A 415 19.02 -30.12 -23.31
N TRP A 416 18.13 -30.08 -24.30
CA TRP A 416 16.93 -30.92 -24.35
C TRP A 416 17.26 -32.40 -24.62
N SER A 417 18.21 -32.68 -25.50
CA SER A 417 18.64 -34.04 -25.93
C SER A 417 17.56 -34.99 -26.47
N GLY A 418 16.32 -34.53 -26.67
CA GLY A 418 15.22 -35.29 -27.29
C GLY A 418 15.00 -34.95 -28.77
N GLN A 419 14.49 -35.91 -29.56
CA GLN A 419 14.26 -35.79 -31.02
C GLN A 419 12.98 -35.00 -31.39
N GLY A 420 12.74 -33.84 -30.78
CA GLY A 420 11.66 -32.92 -31.18
C GLY A 420 10.22 -33.30 -30.80
N GLN A 421 9.99 -34.44 -30.14
CA GLN A 421 8.65 -34.80 -29.65
C GLN A 421 8.21 -33.87 -28.50
N GLY A 422 6.95 -33.42 -28.55
CA GLY A 422 6.37 -32.54 -27.52
C GLY A 422 6.90 -31.11 -27.55
N CYS A 423 7.40 -30.66 -28.70
CA CYS A 423 7.95 -29.34 -28.93
C CYS A 423 7.01 -28.46 -29.77
N SER A 424 6.98 -27.16 -29.48
CA SER A 424 6.36 -26.11 -30.28
C SER A 424 7.39 -25.04 -30.65
N PHE A 425 7.18 -24.43 -31.81
CA PHE A 425 8.02 -23.37 -32.35
C PHE A 425 7.11 -22.26 -32.84
N ASP A 426 7.17 -21.11 -32.17
CA ASP A 426 6.23 -20.03 -32.41
C ASP A 426 6.97 -18.73 -32.65
N THR A 427 6.39 -17.86 -33.46
CA THR A 427 6.86 -16.49 -33.65
C THR A 427 5.73 -15.54 -33.32
N ARG A 428 6.01 -14.54 -32.49
CA ARG A 428 5.03 -13.54 -32.05
C ARG A 428 5.65 -12.15 -32.07
N ASP A 429 4.83 -11.14 -32.25
CA ASP A 429 5.22 -9.77 -31.91
C ASP A 429 5.17 -9.56 -30.38
N TRP A 430 5.54 -8.38 -29.91
CA TRP A 430 5.55 -8.07 -28.48
C TRP A 430 4.19 -8.23 -27.80
N LEU A 431 3.10 -7.70 -28.39
CA LEU A 431 1.76 -7.82 -27.79
C LEU A 431 1.24 -9.26 -27.81
N GLY A 432 1.55 -10.01 -28.87
CA GLY A 432 1.24 -11.43 -28.98
C GLY A 432 1.95 -12.25 -27.90
N GLN A 433 3.24 -11.97 -27.63
CA GLN A 433 3.95 -12.63 -26.53
C GLN A 433 3.36 -12.24 -25.17
N LEU A 434 2.99 -10.97 -24.95
CA LEU A 434 2.32 -10.56 -23.72
C LEU A 434 0.98 -11.26 -23.48
N LEU A 435 0.17 -11.43 -24.53
CA LEU A 435 -1.08 -12.18 -24.46
C LEU A 435 -0.82 -13.64 -24.08
N TYR A 436 0.17 -14.27 -24.72
CA TYR A 436 0.57 -15.65 -24.44
C TYR A 436 1.01 -15.83 -22.98
N GLU A 437 1.92 -14.97 -22.50
CA GLU A 437 2.44 -15.01 -21.14
C GLU A 437 1.40 -14.62 -20.08
N SER A 438 0.32 -13.94 -20.49
CA SER A 438 -0.81 -13.62 -19.62
C SER A 438 -1.85 -14.73 -19.55
N GLY A 439 -1.69 -15.80 -20.34
CA GLY A 439 -2.57 -16.98 -20.32
C GLY A 439 -3.76 -16.89 -21.26
N VAL A 440 -3.64 -16.21 -22.40
CA VAL A 440 -4.72 -16.15 -23.41
C VAL A 440 -5.15 -17.55 -23.87
N GLN A 441 -4.19 -18.47 -24.02
CA GLN A 441 -4.40 -19.87 -24.37
C GLN A 441 -5.13 -20.67 -23.28
N ASP A 442 -5.08 -20.20 -22.03
CA ASP A 442 -5.71 -20.84 -20.87
C ASP A 442 -7.06 -20.18 -20.51
N GLY A 443 -7.53 -19.23 -21.33
CA GLY A 443 -8.75 -18.46 -21.03
C GLY A 443 -8.57 -17.41 -19.92
N ALA A 444 -7.33 -17.16 -19.44
CA ALA A 444 -7.05 -16.16 -18.41
C ALA A 444 -7.23 -14.71 -18.91
N VAL A 445 -7.02 -14.52 -20.22
CA VAL A 445 -7.23 -13.26 -20.94
C VAL A 445 -8.20 -13.54 -22.07
N GLN A 446 -9.28 -12.74 -22.15
CA GLN A 446 -10.34 -12.88 -23.15
C GLN A 446 -10.95 -11.49 -23.49
N PRO A 447 -11.27 -11.20 -24.77
CA PRO A 447 -11.01 -12.03 -25.95
C PRO A 447 -9.50 -12.14 -26.27
N PRO A 448 -9.08 -13.06 -27.15
CA PRO A 448 -7.67 -13.22 -27.54
C PRO A 448 -7.21 -12.10 -28.48
N HIS A 449 -7.31 -10.86 -28.03
CA HIS A 449 -7.02 -9.65 -28.79
C HIS A 449 -6.28 -8.64 -27.90
N PRO A 450 -5.32 -7.86 -28.43
CA PRO A 450 -4.50 -6.98 -27.60
C PRO A 450 -5.28 -5.97 -26.75
N SER A 451 -6.46 -5.54 -27.19
CA SER A 451 -7.34 -4.66 -26.40
C SER A 451 -7.78 -5.28 -25.05
N ALA A 452 -7.73 -6.60 -24.91
CA ALA A 452 -7.99 -7.27 -23.63
C ALA A 452 -6.96 -6.91 -22.55
N LEU A 453 -5.74 -6.50 -22.93
CA LEU A 453 -4.70 -6.04 -22.00
C LEU A 453 -5.08 -4.73 -21.28
N LEU A 454 -6.04 -3.97 -21.80
CA LEU A 454 -6.57 -2.78 -21.15
C LEU A 454 -7.43 -3.10 -19.92
N ASN A 455 -7.95 -4.32 -19.83
CA ASN A 455 -8.71 -4.76 -18.67
C ASN A 455 -7.74 -5.16 -17.55
N PRO A 456 -7.67 -4.41 -16.44
CA PRO A 456 -6.70 -4.66 -15.37
C PRO A 456 -7.05 -5.91 -14.54
N TRP A 457 -8.17 -6.55 -14.82
CA TRP A 457 -8.67 -7.72 -14.10
C TRP A 457 -8.47 -9.04 -14.84
N GLN A 458 -7.70 -9.03 -15.93
CA GLN A 458 -7.40 -10.23 -16.69
C GLN A 458 -5.96 -10.71 -16.48
N GLY A 459 -5.75 -12.00 -16.78
CA GLY A 459 -4.49 -12.70 -16.62
C GLY A 459 -4.42 -13.57 -15.36
N TYR A 460 -3.27 -14.24 -15.21
CA TYR A 460 -3.05 -15.18 -14.11
C TYR A 460 -3.28 -14.57 -12.73
N GLY A 461 -3.89 -15.35 -11.84
CA GLY A 461 -4.29 -14.93 -10.49
C GLY A 461 -5.79 -14.68 -10.36
N LYS A 462 -6.49 -14.38 -11.46
CA LYS A 462 -7.96 -14.31 -11.51
C LYS A 462 -8.58 -15.44 -12.36
N LEU A 463 -7.82 -16.52 -12.56
CA LEU A 463 -8.28 -17.70 -13.27
C LEU A 463 -9.53 -18.29 -12.59
N PRO A 464 -10.61 -18.60 -13.34
CA PRO A 464 -11.74 -19.35 -12.80
C PRO A 464 -11.25 -20.66 -12.15
N GLY A 465 -11.64 -20.89 -10.90
CA GLY A 465 -11.24 -22.10 -10.15
C GLY A 465 -9.87 -22.07 -9.47
N VAL A 466 -9.02 -21.05 -9.72
CA VAL A 466 -7.73 -20.87 -9.00
C VAL A 466 -7.65 -19.45 -8.47
N GLY A 467 -8.22 -19.26 -7.28
CA GLY A 467 -8.30 -17.96 -6.61
C GLY A 467 -7.48 -17.85 -5.34
N SER A 468 -6.82 -18.92 -4.89
CA SER A 468 -5.95 -18.94 -3.72
C SER A 468 -4.56 -19.43 -4.11
N ALA A 469 -3.52 -18.82 -3.56
CA ALA A 469 -2.16 -19.23 -3.81
C ALA A 469 -1.20 -18.97 -2.63
N LYS A 470 -0.15 -19.77 -2.55
CA LYS A 470 1.06 -19.47 -1.78
C LYS A 470 2.23 -19.54 -2.75
N ALA A 471 3.12 -18.58 -2.69
CA ALA A 471 4.25 -18.53 -3.59
C ALA A 471 5.51 -18.14 -2.82
N GLY A 472 6.65 -18.51 -3.39
CA GLY A 472 7.95 -18.29 -2.80
C GLY A 472 9.06 -18.28 -3.82
N GLY A 473 10.18 -17.71 -3.43
CA GLY A 473 11.30 -17.43 -4.33
C GLY A 473 12.63 -17.68 -3.64
N ARG A 474 13.48 -18.54 -4.22
CA ARG A 474 14.86 -18.74 -3.74
C ARG A 474 15.88 -18.42 -4.83
N MET A 475 16.88 -17.63 -4.45
CA MET A 475 17.93 -17.17 -5.34
C MET A 475 19.12 -18.14 -5.31
N GLY A 476 19.79 -18.30 -6.45
CA GLY A 476 20.99 -19.10 -6.58
C GLY A 476 22.15 -18.33 -7.22
N TYR A 477 23.37 -18.68 -6.81
CA TYR A 477 24.58 -17.92 -7.12
C TYR A 477 25.64 -18.73 -7.89
N HIS A 478 25.35 -20.01 -8.16
CA HIS A 478 26.27 -20.92 -8.85
C HIS A 478 25.61 -21.50 -10.10
N TRP A 479 26.40 -21.63 -11.16
CA TRP A 479 26.05 -22.43 -12.33
C TRP A 479 26.38 -23.90 -12.08
N TRP A 480 25.84 -24.78 -12.92
CA TRP A 480 26.19 -26.20 -12.84
C TRP A 480 27.55 -26.45 -13.48
N ASP A 481 28.42 -27.16 -12.77
CA ASP A 481 29.72 -27.63 -13.25
C ASP A 481 29.81 -29.14 -13.04
N TRP A 482 29.93 -29.89 -14.13
CA TRP A 482 29.95 -31.35 -14.11
C TRP A 482 31.12 -31.95 -13.32
N SER A 483 32.22 -31.20 -13.14
CA SER A 483 33.39 -31.68 -12.39
C SER A 483 33.23 -31.59 -10.87
N SER A 484 32.44 -30.62 -10.39
CA SER A 484 32.40 -30.23 -8.98
C SER A 484 30.99 -30.24 -8.37
N SER A 485 29.95 -30.19 -9.20
CA SER A 485 28.55 -30.09 -8.75
C SER A 485 27.89 -31.41 -8.34
N PRO A 486 28.25 -32.61 -8.84
CA PRO A 486 27.68 -33.85 -8.32
C PRO A 486 27.84 -33.97 -6.79
N GLY A 487 26.73 -34.19 -6.08
CA GLY A 487 26.70 -34.23 -4.62
C GLY A 487 26.84 -32.86 -3.91
N SER A 488 26.99 -31.76 -4.65
CA SER A 488 27.06 -30.42 -4.10
C SER A 488 25.71 -29.96 -3.50
N ASN A 489 25.70 -28.80 -2.85
CA ASN A 489 24.46 -28.19 -2.37
C ASN A 489 23.48 -27.88 -3.52
N LEU A 490 23.96 -27.50 -4.71
CA LEU A 490 23.09 -27.28 -5.86
C LEU A 490 22.42 -28.58 -6.34
N ASP A 491 23.16 -29.69 -6.38
CA ASP A 491 22.60 -31.01 -6.72
C ASP A 491 21.54 -31.45 -5.70
N LYS A 492 21.80 -31.23 -4.41
CA LYS A 492 20.83 -31.48 -3.33
C LYS A 492 19.58 -30.60 -3.44
N ALA A 493 19.74 -29.32 -3.81
CA ALA A 493 18.61 -28.42 -4.04
C ALA A 493 17.78 -28.85 -5.27
N ILE A 494 18.41 -29.30 -6.36
CA ILE A 494 17.73 -29.88 -7.52
C ILE A 494 16.95 -31.14 -7.11
N GLY A 495 17.56 -32.01 -6.31
CA GLY A 495 16.91 -33.20 -5.77
C GLY A 495 15.70 -32.88 -4.89
N ALA A 496 15.82 -31.89 -4.02
CA ALA A 496 14.70 -31.39 -3.20
C ALA A 496 13.58 -30.82 -4.08
N LEU A 497 13.93 -30.03 -5.09
CA LEU A 497 12.97 -29.47 -6.03
C LEU A 497 12.21 -30.58 -6.77
N ALA A 498 12.90 -31.61 -7.27
CA ALA A 498 12.27 -32.76 -7.93
C ALA A 498 11.35 -33.53 -6.97
N ARG A 499 11.83 -33.80 -5.74
CA ARG A 499 11.07 -34.50 -4.69
C ARG A 499 9.73 -33.83 -4.42
N TYR A 500 9.74 -32.55 -4.09
CA TYR A 500 8.54 -31.81 -3.68
C TYR A 500 7.66 -31.37 -4.85
N THR A 501 8.18 -31.41 -6.07
CA THR A 501 7.33 -31.19 -7.25
C THR A 501 6.59 -32.46 -7.64
N TYR A 502 7.24 -33.63 -7.61
CA TYR A 502 6.74 -34.82 -8.30
C TYR A 502 6.48 -36.06 -7.47
N TYR A 503 6.99 -36.15 -6.23
CA TYR A 503 6.93 -37.37 -5.43
C TYR A 503 6.18 -37.13 -4.11
N ASP A 504 6.65 -36.19 -3.31
CA ASP A 504 5.91 -35.64 -2.17
C ASP A 504 5.20 -34.41 -2.70
N THR A 505 4.01 -34.57 -3.29
CA THR A 505 3.31 -33.49 -4.00
C THR A 505 1.86 -33.38 -3.52
N VAL A 506 1.18 -32.33 -3.97
CA VAL A 506 -0.20 -31.99 -3.58
C VAL A 506 -1.22 -32.34 -4.67
N PRO A 507 -2.47 -32.69 -4.30
CA PRO A 507 -3.52 -33.05 -5.25
C PRO A 507 -4.16 -31.81 -5.92
N GLY A 508 -4.78 -32.02 -7.09
CA GLY A 508 -5.65 -31.04 -7.76
C GLY A 508 -5.09 -30.46 -9.06
N PRO A 509 -5.95 -29.86 -9.91
CA PRO A 509 -5.51 -29.11 -11.09
C PRO A 509 -4.80 -27.82 -10.67
N PHE A 510 -3.68 -27.48 -11.31
CA PHE A 510 -2.84 -26.30 -11.02
C PHE A 510 -2.27 -26.24 -9.58
N ALA A 511 -2.10 -27.40 -8.94
CA ALA A 511 -1.70 -27.50 -7.54
C ALA A 511 -0.28 -26.97 -7.26
N LEU A 512 0.69 -27.19 -8.16
CA LEU A 512 2.05 -26.65 -8.05
C LEU A 512 2.66 -26.34 -9.43
N PHE A 513 3.05 -25.08 -9.59
CA PHE A 513 3.89 -24.57 -10.67
C PHE A 513 5.25 -24.16 -10.11
N VAL A 514 6.33 -24.57 -10.77
CA VAL A 514 7.67 -24.03 -10.51
C VAL A 514 8.22 -23.43 -11.78
N GLY A 515 8.62 -22.17 -11.73
CA GLY A 515 9.40 -21.55 -12.79
C GLY A 515 10.81 -21.24 -12.32
N TRP A 516 11.80 -21.65 -13.10
CA TRP A 516 13.21 -21.41 -12.86
C TRP A 516 13.76 -20.49 -13.95
N TYR A 517 14.22 -19.31 -13.55
CA TYR A 517 14.59 -18.24 -14.46
C TYR A 517 15.99 -17.72 -14.16
N PHE A 518 16.70 -17.25 -15.19
CA PHE A 518 17.91 -16.46 -14.99
C PHE A 518 17.58 -15.05 -14.50
N THR A 519 18.37 -14.57 -13.54
CA THR A 519 18.23 -13.24 -12.93
C THR A 519 19.51 -12.44 -12.96
N GLY A 520 20.59 -13.00 -13.52
CA GLY A 520 21.83 -12.31 -13.80
C GLY A 520 22.01 -12.04 -15.29
N GLY A 521 23.24 -11.67 -15.65
CA GLY A 521 23.68 -11.41 -17.01
C GLY A 521 24.47 -10.11 -17.09
N VAL A 522 25.13 -9.85 -18.22
CA VAL A 522 25.99 -8.67 -18.39
C VAL A 522 25.33 -7.35 -18.00
N LYS A 523 24.05 -7.16 -18.34
CA LYS A 523 23.31 -5.92 -18.02
C LYS A 523 23.00 -5.80 -16.53
N ILE A 524 22.42 -6.84 -15.93
CA ILE A 524 22.05 -6.83 -14.51
C ILE A 524 23.29 -6.74 -13.62
N ASN A 525 24.35 -7.50 -13.96
CA ASN A 525 25.60 -7.55 -13.20
C ASN A 525 26.43 -6.26 -13.35
N SER A 526 26.19 -5.44 -14.38
CA SER A 526 26.86 -4.14 -14.55
C SER A 526 26.42 -3.09 -13.51
N VAL A 527 25.27 -3.30 -12.87
CA VAL A 527 24.73 -2.42 -11.84
C VAL A 527 25.17 -2.90 -10.47
N ALA A 528 25.93 -2.07 -9.74
CA ALA A 528 26.46 -2.42 -8.43
C ALA A 528 25.34 -2.79 -7.43
N LYS A 529 25.55 -3.84 -6.64
CA LYS A 529 24.58 -4.33 -5.63
C LYS A 529 24.06 -3.25 -4.67
N GLN A 530 24.93 -2.33 -4.26
CA GLN A 530 24.61 -1.26 -3.30
C GLN A 530 23.94 -0.03 -3.93
N SER A 531 23.80 0.01 -5.27
CA SER A 531 23.20 1.15 -5.98
C SER A 531 21.67 1.23 -5.86
N ALA A 532 21.05 0.23 -5.23
CA ALA A 532 19.61 0.06 -5.12
C ALA A 532 19.28 -0.68 -3.82
N ALA A 533 18.07 -0.50 -3.28
CA ALA A 533 17.61 -1.26 -2.11
C ALA A 533 17.46 -2.76 -2.40
N TYR A 534 17.21 -3.13 -3.66
CA TYR A 534 17.14 -4.54 -4.08
C TYR A 534 18.47 -5.28 -3.84
N GLY A 535 18.42 -6.34 -3.02
CA GLY A 535 19.60 -7.11 -2.61
C GLY A 535 20.18 -8.06 -3.66
N PRO A 536 19.39 -8.96 -4.26
CA PRO A 536 19.90 -10.13 -5.00
C PRO A 536 20.45 -9.84 -6.43
N ARG A 537 21.15 -8.74 -6.66
CA ARG A 537 21.63 -8.36 -8.01
C ARG A 537 22.67 -9.31 -8.60
N ASP A 538 23.47 -9.93 -7.75
CA ASP A 538 24.53 -10.87 -8.09
C ASP A 538 24.03 -12.32 -8.22
N ALA A 539 22.74 -12.55 -8.01
CA ALA A 539 22.14 -13.88 -8.18
C ALA A 539 22.05 -14.26 -9.66
N LYS A 540 22.47 -15.48 -9.95
CA LYS A 540 22.46 -16.06 -11.31
C LYS A 540 21.05 -16.44 -11.76
N TRP A 541 20.26 -16.97 -10.84
CA TRP A 541 18.92 -17.46 -11.13
C TRP A 541 17.99 -17.40 -9.91
N VAL A 542 16.69 -17.55 -10.17
CA VAL A 542 15.63 -17.67 -9.16
C VAL A 542 14.74 -18.87 -9.46
N ILE A 543 14.39 -19.62 -8.41
CA ILE A 543 13.32 -20.62 -8.44
C ILE A 543 12.09 -19.97 -7.82
N HIS A 544 11.00 -19.85 -8.59
CA HIS A 544 9.69 -19.41 -8.13
C HIS A 544 8.76 -20.62 -8.07
N TYR A 545 8.37 -21.02 -6.86
CA TYR A 545 7.41 -22.10 -6.63
C TYR A 545 6.10 -21.52 -6.14
N LYS A 546 5.00 -21.92 -6.80
CA LYS A 546 3.65 -21.40 -6.56
C LYS A 546 2.68 -22.56 -6.44
N HIS A 547 2.07 -22.66 -5.27
CA HIS A 547 0.92 -23.51 -5.02
C HIS A 547 -0.36 -22.75 -5.34
N GLY A 548 -1.23 -23.32 -6.15
CA GLY A 548 -2.50 -22.71 -6.56
C GLY A 548 -3.67 -23.64 -6.26
N TRP A 549 -4.80 -23.08 -5.78
CA TRP A 549 -6.00 -23.86 -5.49
C TRP A 549 -7.29 -23.03 -5.54
N ALA A 550 -8.42 -23.73 -5.55
CA ALA A 550 -9.75 -23.14 -5.47
C ALA A 550 -9.98 -22.53 -4.07
N PRO A 551 -10.55 -21.32 -3.97
CA PRO A 551 -10.87 -20.70 -2.68
C PRO A 551 -11.72 -21.63 -1.79
N GLY A 552 -11.42 -21.66 -0.49
CA GLY A 552 -12.14 -22.46 0.51
C GLY A 552 -11.76 -23.94 0.56
N GLN A 553 -10.86 -24.42 -0.30
CA GLN A 553 -10.37 -25.80 -0.30
C GLN A 553 -8.88 -25.87 0.06
N TYR A 554 -8.41 -27.01 0.56
CA TYR A 554 -6.99 -27.40 0.68
C TYR A 554 -6.01 -26.42 1.34
N ASN A 555 -6.45 -25.36 2.03
CA ASN A 555 -5.58 -24.28 2.49
C ASN A 555 -4.38 -24.79 3.30
N SER A 556 -4.63 -25.57 4.36
CA SER A 556 -3.59 -26.13 5.22
C SER A 556 -2.69 -27.15 4.51
N VAL A 557 -3.24 -27.91 3.56
CA VAL A 557 -2.48 -28.88 2.77
C VAL A 557 -1.50 -28.15 1.85
N MET A 558 -1.98 -27.13 1.14
CA MET A 558 -1.17 -26.35 0.19
C MET A 558 -0.11 -25.51 0.90
N THR A 559 -0.48 -24.77 1.95
CA THR A 559 0.49 -23.95 2.71
C THR A 559 1.48 -24.82 3.49
N GLY A 560 1.01 -25.93 4.08
CA GLY A 560 1.89 -26.88 4.76
C GLY A 560 2.90 -27.53 3.82
N HIS A 561 2.47 -27.92 2.61
CA HIS A 561 3.38 -28.43 1.59
C HIS A 561 4.34 -27.35 1.09
N HIS A 562 3.86 -26.12 0.85
CA HIS A 562 4.71 -24.98 0.52
C HIS A 562 5.84 -24.80 1.53
N HIS A 563 5.55 -24.85 2.82
CA HIS A 563 6.58 -24.75 3.87
C HIS A 563 7.57 -25.92 3.84
N LYS A 564 7.10 -27.17 3.67
CA LYS A 564 8.00 -28.33 3.52
C LYS A 564 8.95 -28.16 2.33
N MET A 565 8.44 -27.72 1.19
CA MET A 565 9.24 -27.44 0.00
C MET A 565 10.23 -26.29 0.25
N ALA A 566 9.77 -25.15 0.78
CA ALA A 566 10.63 -24.00 1.06
C ALA A 566 11.76 -24.32 2.04
N SER A 567 11.43 -24.98 3.17
CA SER A 567 12.40 -25.38 4.19
C SER A 567 13.42 -26.41 3.70
N SER A 568 13.05 -27.24 2.71
CA SER A 568 13.99 -28.20 2.12
C SER A 568 15.17 -27.55 1.39
N PHE A 569 15.04 -26.27 1.01
CA PHE A 569 16.11 -25.50 0.40
C PHE A 569 17.06 -24.86 1.42
N ASP A 570 16.62 -24.68 2.68
CA ASP A 570 17.36 -23.95 3.73
C ASP A 570 18.79 -24.46 3.99
N PRO A 571 19.05 -25.78 3.98
CA PRO A 571 20.41 -26.29 4.18
C PRO A 571 21.34 -26.10 2.96
N TYR A 572 20.79 -25.82 1.78
CA TYR A 572 21.52 -25.92 0.51
C TYR A 572 21.65 -24.59 -0.24
N LEU A 573 20.69 -23.69 -0.06
CA LEU A 573 20.68 -22.38 -0.72
C LEU A 573 20.78 -21.26 0.31
N PRO A 574 21.45 -20.14 -0.03
CA PRO A 574 21.51 -18.99 0.86
C PRO A 574 20.10 -18.49 1.18
N CYS A 575 19.97 -17.84 2.34
CA CYS A 575 18.73 -17.17 2.72
C CYS A 575 18.59 -15.88 1.91
N THR A 576 18.14 -16.01 0.68
CA THR A 576 17.90 -14.90 -0.23
C THR A 576 16.64 -15.19 -1.03
N GLY A 577 15.71 -14.22 -1.01
CA GLY A 577 14.47 -14.29 -1.76
C GLY A 577 14.39 -13.24 -2.86
N PHE A 578 13.47 -13.44 -3.79
CA PHE A 578 13.12 -12.44 -4.79
C PHE A 578 11.93 -11.62 -4.28
N TYR A 579 12.09 -10.31 -4.04
CA TYR A 579 11.08 -9.51 -3.32
C TYR A 579 9.68 -9.59 -3.94
N ASN A 580 9.56 -9.60 -5.28
CA ASN A 580 8.23 -9.72 -5.93
C ASN A 580 7.62 -11.13 -5.82
N TYR A 581 8.34 -12.12 -5.29
CA TYR A 581 7.85 -13.44 -4.86
C TYR A 581 7.92 -13.55 -3.33
N LYS A 582 7.55 -12.45 -2.65
CA LYS A 582 7.67 -12.30 -1.19
C LYS A 582 6.99 -13.43 -0.43
N GLU A 583 7.68 -13.95 0.56
CA GLU A 583 7.15 -14.86 1.57
C GLU A 583 7.21 -14.13 2.90
N SER A 584 6.06 -13.79 3.47
CA SER A 584 6.01 -13.09 4.76
C SER A 584 6.61 -13.93 5.92
N ASP A 585 6.54 -15.25 5.75
CA ASP A 585 6.97 -16.35 6.62
C ASP A 585 8.15 -17.14 6.02
N LEU A 586 9.08 -16.45 5.34
CA LEU A 586 10.28 -17.02 4.74
C LEU A 586 11.01 -17.99 5.71
N THR A 587 11.09 -19.27 5.34
CA THR A 587 11.51 -20.36 6.25
C THR A 587 12.94 -20.18 6.77
N CYS A 588 13.88 -19.82 5.90
CA CYS A 588 15.29 -19.61 6.28
C CYS A 588 15.49 -18.44 7.25
N ALA A 589 14.54 -17.51 7.33
CA ALA A 589 14.60 -16.42 8.29
C ALA A 589 14.15 -16.84 9.69
N GLN A 590 13.47 -17.98 9.84
CA GLN A 590 13.03 -18.54 11.12
C GLN A 590 12.28 -17.52 12.01
N GLY A 591 11.49 -16.64 11.39
CA GLY A 591 10.76 -15.57 12.07
C GLY A 591 11.60 -14.34 12.44
N ASN A 592 12.92 -14.36 12.28
CA ASN A 592 13.78 -13.21 12.53
C ASN A 592 13.59 -12.12 11.47
N THR A 593 13.16 -10.93 11.90
CA THR A 593 12.88 -9.79 11.02
C THR A 593 14.12 -9.28 10.30
N ASP A 594 15.28 -9.20 10.95
CA ASP A 594 16.49 -8.70 10.31
C ASP A 594 17.04 -9.70 9.30
N THR A 595 16.97 -11.00 9.59
CA THR A 595 17.31 -12.05 8.61
C THR A 595 16.37 -11.97 7.40
N TRP A 596 15.07 -11.76 7.64
CA TRP A 596 14.09 -11.58 6.57
C TRP A 596 14.41 -10.35 5.70
N LEU A 597 14.70 -9.20 6.32
CA LEU A 597 15.07 -7.97 5.60
C LEU A 597 16.35 -8.18 4.78
N ASN A 598 17.38 -8.79 5.37
CA ASN A 598 18.64 -9.08 4.68
C ASN A 598 18.50 -10.12 3.56
N ALA A 599 17.45 -10.97 3.60
CA ALA A 599 17.18 -11.91 2.52
C ALA A 599 16.69 -11.23 1.24
N TYR A 600 16.11 -10.02 1.33
CA TYR A 600 15.55 -9.30 0.18
C TYR A 600 16.33 -8.04 -0.20
N PHE A 601 17.04 -7.42 0.75
CA PHE A 601 17.58 -6.07 0.58
C PHE A 601 19.10 -5.99 0.75
N SER A 602 19.75 -5.05 0.06
CA SER A 602 21.20 -4.90 0.00
C SER A 602 21.81 -4.19 1.22
N ASN A 603 21.08 -3.24 1.82
CA ASN A 603 21.56 -2.37 2.90
C ASN A 603 20.42 -1.99 3.86
N VAL A 604 20.05 -2.95 4.72
CA VAL A 604 18.96 -2.79 5.68
C VAL A 604 19.21 -1.65 6.66
N THR A 605 20.45 -1.41 7.06
CA THR A 605 20.82 -0.29 7.94
C THR A 605 20.47 1.06 7.30
N ARG A 606 20.87 1.28 6.04
CA ARG A 606 20.51 2.50 5.31
C ARG A 606 18.99 2.62 5.14
N MET A 607 18.30 1.54 4.82
CA MET A 607 16.83 1.54 4.71
C MET A 607 16.16 1.98 6.02
N LYS A 608 16.62 1.46 7.17
CA LYS A 608 16.09 1.85 8.49
C LYS A 608 16.32 3.34 8.79
N LEU A 609 17.49 3.88 8.44
CA LEU A 609 17.79 5.31 8.61
C LEU A 609 16.87 6.19 7.75
N ILE A 610 16.73 5.88 6.46
CA ILE A 610 15.83 6.60 5.55
C ILE A 610 14.39 6.50 6.05
N LYS A 611 13.97 5.29 6.45
CA LYS A 611 12.63 5.04 6.99
C LYS A 611 12.34 5.91 8.22
N GLY A 612 13.26 5.95 9.18
CA GLY A 612 13.12 6.78 10.39
C GLY A 612 13.05 8.27 10.09
N ALA A 613 13.75 8.75 9.06
CA ALA A 613 13.74 10.16 8.67
C ALA A 613 12.46 10.57 7.93
N TYR A 614 12.00 9.75 6.98
CA TYR A 614 10.87 10.09 6.10
C TYR A 614 9.50 9.62 6.62
N ASP A 615 9.46 8.64 7.52
CA ASP A 615 8.24 8.12 8.12
C ASP A 615 8.46 7.66 9.58
N PRO A 616 8.75 8.58 10.50
CA PRO A 616 8.97 8.27 11.91
C PRO A 616 7.72 7.72 12.62
N GLY A 617 6.53 8.05 12.11
CA GLY A 617 5.25 7.52 12.60
C GLY A 617 4.93 6.12 12.07
N ASN A 618 5.78 5.56 11.21
CA ASN A 618 5.61 4.26 10.57
C ASN A 618 4.25 4.09 9.88
N VAL A 619 3.76 5.15 9.22
CA VAL A 619 2.46 5.19 8.52
C VAL A 619 2.42 4.16 7.39
N PHE A 620 3.51 4.02 6.64
CA PHE A 620 3.63 3.04 5.56
C PHE A 620 4.37 1.81 6.07
N ARG A 621 3.76 0.64 6.04
CA ARG A 621 4.44 -0.58 6.48
C ARG A 621 3.83 -1.80 5.82
N SER A 622 4.64 -2.82 5.58
CA SER A 622 4.21 -4.04 4.88
C SER A 622 4.65 -5.29 5.64
N ARG A 623 3.76 -5.94 6.39
CA ARG A 623 3.96 -7.35 6.78
C ARG A 623 2.68 -8.00 7.30
N VAL A 624 2.28 -9.14 6.73
CA VAL A 624 1.34 -10.08 7.36
C VAL A 624 1.91 -11.50 7.36
N PRO A 625 2.45 -11.96 8.52
CA PRO A 625 1.93 -13.20 9.09
C PRO A 625 1.66 -13.08 10.60
N GLY A 626 0.50 -13.61 11.03
CA GLY A 626 0.12 -13.75 12.44
C GLY A 626 -0.66 -12.59 13.05
N ILE A 627 -1.51 -11.87 12.29
CA ILE A 627 -2.33 -10.78 12.84
C ILE A 627 -3.31 -11.31 13.91
N VAL A 628 -2.88 -11.24 15.17
CA VAL A 628 -3.62 -10.44 16.15
C VAL A 628 -3.36 -9.01 15.72
N VAL A 629 -4.40 -8.28 15.31
CA VAL A 629 -4.29 -6.82 15.20
C VAL A 629 -4.05 -6.38 16.64
N PRO A 630 -2.86 -5.88 17.03
CA PRO A 630 -2.84 -5.04 18.20
C PRO A 630 -3.74 -3.87 17.79
N THR A 631 -4.85 -3.67 18.50
CA THR A 631 -5.41 -2.31 18.62
C THR A 631 -4.20 -1.41 18.79
N PRO A 632 -3.99 -0.38 17.94
CA PRO A 632 -2.81 0.46 18.06
C PRO A 632 -2.70 0.79 19.55
N ALA A 633 -1.60 0.35 20.17
CA ALA A 633 -1.24 0.90 21.45
C ALA A 633 -1.34 2.41 21.22
N PRO A 634 -2.08 3.16 22.06
CA PRO A 634 -2.10 4.60 21.93
C PRO A 634 -0.66 5.01 21.73
N VAL A 635 -0.39 5.69 20.61
CA VAL A 635 0.93 6.25 20.29
C VAL A 635 1.49 6.69 21.63
N PRO A 636 2.68 6.23 22.08
CA PRO A 636 3.24 6.83 23.27
C PRO A 636 3.34 8.30 22.93
N THR A 637 2.40 9.07 23.49
CA THR A 637 2.44 10.52 23.46
C THR A 637 3.88 10.82 23.85
N PRO A 638 4.67 11.53 23.02
CA PRO A 638 6.01 11.93 23.45
C PRO A 638 5.86 12.40 24.88
N ALA A 639 6.60 11.76 25.80
CA ALA A 639 6.36 11.88 27.23
C ALA A 639 6.10 13.36 27.53
N PRO A 640 4.92 13.73 28.07
CA PRO A 640 4.53 15.13 28.11
C PRO A 640 5.66 15.92 28.79
N VAL A 641 6.28 16.84 28.05
CA VAL A 641 7.40 17.62 28.56
C VAL A 641 6.81 18.69 29.48
N ASN A 642 7.38 18.85 30.68
CA ASN A 642 7.02 19.97 31.56
C ASN A 642 7.58 21.26 30.94
N LEU A 643 6.73 22.00 30.24
CA LEU A 643 7.06 23.26 29.58
C LEU A 643 7.27 24.40 30.58
N ALA A 644 6.83 24.26 31.82
CA ALA A 644 7.06 25.26 32.87
C ALA A 644 8.46 25.16 33.49
N LEU A 645 9.14 24.01 33.34
CA LEU A 645 10.42 23.75 33.99
C LEU A 645 11.46 24.80 33.60
N ASP A 646 12.09 25.40 34.61
CA ASP A 646 13.12 26.45 34.51
C ASP A 646 12.68 27.69 33.71
N GLN A 647 11.38 27.91 33.57
CA GLN A 647 10.87 29.08 32.87
C GLN A 647 10.66 30.31 33.77
N PRO A 648 10.69 31.53 33.20
CA PRO A 648 10.36 32.74 33.94
C PRO A 648 8.95 32.69 34.57
N ALA A 649 8.87 33.01 35.86
CA ALA A 649 7.65 33.03 36.65
C ALA A 649 7.47 34.34 37.42
N TRP A 650 6.22 34.76 37.63
CA TRP A 650 5.82 35.97 38.34
C TRP A 650 4.67 35.66 39.30
N SER A 651 4.51 36.46 40.34
CA SER A 651 3.39 36.33 41.28
C SER A 651 2.86 37.68 41.74
N SER A 652 1.66 37.66 42.32
CA SER A 652 1.04 38.83 42.96
C SER A 652 1.77 39.29 44.21
N SER A 653 2.37 38.35 44.94
CA SER A 653 3.14 38.60 46.16
C SER A 653 4.10 37.45 46.45
N VAL A 654 4.99 37.70 47.40
CA VAL A 654 5.93 36.74 47.97
C VAL A 654 5.88 36.92 49.48
N GLU A 655 5.54 35.88 50.24
CA GLU A 655 5.37 35.92 51.70
C GLU A 655 6.60 36.53 52.40
N LYS A 656 7.79 36.08 51.98
CA LYS A 656 9.10 36.55 52.44
C LYS A 656 10.18 36.14 51.44
N THR A 657 11.35 36.77 51.51
CA THR A 657 12.53 36.41 50.71
C THR A 657 12.85 34.90 50.81
N GLY A 658 13.14 34.27 49.67
CA GLY A 658 13.39 32.83 49.55
C GLY A 658 12.17 31.99 49.16
N LEU A 659 10.99 32.60 48.96
CA LEU A 659 9.74 31.94 48.51
C LEU A 659 9.21 32.53 47.19
N GLU A 660 10.12 32.91 46.30
CA GLU A 660 9.84 33.52 45.00
C GLU A 660 9.09 32.56 44.05
N PRO A 661 8.35 33.07 43.04
CA PRO A 661 7.60 32.25 42.09
C PRO A 661 8.45 31.25 41.29
N GLY A 662 9.74 31.52 41.10
CA GLY A 662 10.66 30.59 40.43
C GLY A 662 10.81 29.24 41.14
N ASN A 663 10.61 29.21 42.46
CA ASN A 663 10.66 27.99 43.26
C ASN A 663 9.49 27.02 42.97
N ALA A 664 8.45 27.45 42.24
CA ALA A 664 7.35 26.59 41.86
C ALA A 664 7.52 26.00 40.45
N VAL A 665 8.66 26.21 39.80
CA VAL A 665 8.96 25.74 38.44
C VAL A 665 10.40 25.25 38.28
N ASP A 666 11.14 25.08 39.36
CA ASP A 666 12.54 24.64 39.39
C ASP A 666 12.67 23.10 39.40
N GLY A 667 11.54 22.38 39.45
CA GLY A 667 11.50 20.92 39.49
C GLY A 667 11.83 20.32 40.86
N ALA A 668 12.04 21.13 41.90
CA ALA A 668 12.40 20.69 43.24
C ALA A 668 11.19 20.65 44.18
N MET A 669 10.77 19.46 44.58
CA MET A 669 9.58 19.26 45.44
C MET A 669 9.76 19.71 46.91
N PHE A 670 10.85 20.42 47.23
CA PHE A 670 11.17 20.90 48.58
C PHE A 670 11.38 22.43 48.64
N THR A 671 11.41 23.10 47.48
CA THR A 671 11.31 24.57 47.35
C THR A 671 9.84 24.90 47.05
N ARG A 672 9.41 26.12 47.37
CA ARG A 672 8.02 26.54 47.12
C ARG A 672 7.90 28.03 46.88
N TRP A 673 6.92 28.40 46.07
CA TRP A 673 6.38 29.75 46.09
C TRP A 673 5.35 29.89 47.22
N SER A 674 5.32 31.04 47.89
CA SER A 674 4.24 31.37 48.83
C SER A 674 3.80 32.82 48.74
N SER A 675 2.49 33.04 48.80
CA SER A 675 1.87 34.37 48.75
C SER A 675 1.64 35.00 50.13
N PHE A 676 1.26 36.28 50.15
CA PHE A 676 0.61 36.88 51.30
C PHE A 676 -0.69 36.17 51.69
N PHE A 677 -1.11 36.37 52.94
CA PHE A 677 -2.25 35.67 53.55
C PHE A 677 -3.56 36.35 53.18
N ALA A 678 -3.82 36.41 51.87
CA ALA A 678 -5.01 37.00 51.27
C ALA A 678 -5.57 36.08 50.18
N ASP A 679 -6.86 36.22 49.89
CA ASP A 679 -7.47 35.59 48.71
C ASP A 679 -7.05 36.37 47.44
N ASN A 680 -7.36 35.81 46.26
CA ASN A 680 -7.06 36.40 44.94
C ASN A 680 -5.57 36.66 44.66
N GLN A 681 -4.68 35.88 45.25
CA GLN A 681 -3.27 35.86 44.91
C GLN A 681 -3.03 34.95 43.70
N TRP A 682 -2.03 35.28 42.88
CA TRP A 682 -1.76 34.59 41.61
C TRP A 682 -0.29 34.31 41.40
N ILE A 683 -0.01 33.29 40.57
CA ILE A 683 1.30 32.98 39.99
C ILE A 683 1.13 32.70 38.49
N ALA A 684 2.05 33.20 37.68
CA ALA A 684 2.05 33.02 36.23
C ALA A 684 3.44 32.62 35.72
N VAL A 685 3.45 31.81 34.66
CA VAL A 685 4.64 31.19 34.07
C VAL A 685 4.61 31.41 32.57
N HIS A 686 5.74 31.81 32.00
CA HIS A 686 5.96 31.79 30.56
C HIS A 686 6.43 30.39 30.12
N LEU A 687 6.07 29.89 28.94
CA LEU A 687 6.30 28.49 28.53
C LEU A 687 7.47 28.31 27.55
N GLY A 688 8.26 29.36 27.32
CA GLY A 688 9.37 29.37 26.36
C GLY A 688 8.94 29.62 24.91
N GLY A 689 7.65 29.85 24.66
CA GLY A 689 7.07 30.12 23.35
C GLY A 689 5.60 29.69 23.29
N SER A 690 4.96 29.85 22.13
CA SER A 690 3.57 29.41 21.94
C SER A 690 3.48 27.88 21.99
N ALA A 691 2.73 27.34 22.94
CA ALA A 691 2.62 25.90 23.15
C ALA A 691 1.17 25.41 23.08
N MET A 692 0.98 24.18 22.60
CA MET A 692 -0.30 23.47 22.68
C MET A 692 -0.34 22.64 23.96
N LEU A 693 -1.20 23.02 24.88
CA LEU A 693 -1.27 22.50 26.24
C LEU A 693 -2.24 21.32 26.35
N SER A 694 -1.93 20.42 27.29
CA SER A 694 -2.69 19.18 27.52
C SER A 694 -3.11 19.01 28.98
N ARG A 695 -2.25 19.38 29.94
CA ARG A 695 -2.50 19.21 31.38
C ARG A 695 -1.70 20.21 32.19
N ILE A 696 -2.25 20.65 33.32
CA ILE A 696 -1.53 21.41 34.35
C ILE A 696 -1.61 20.63 35.66
N ASP A 697 -0.47 20.32 36.26
CA ASP A 697 -0.35 19.68 37.57
C ASP A 697 0.14 20.73 38.57
N ILE A 698 -0.57 20.92 39.68
CA ILE A 698 -0.14 21.78 40.79
C ILE A 698 0.07 20.92 42.03
N TYR A 699 1.28 20.98 42.58
CA TYR A 699 1.66 20.37 43.85
C TYR A 699 1.52 21.42 44.95
N TRP A 700 0.37 21.42 45.62
CA TRP A 700 0.10 22.33 46.73
C TRP A 700 0.81 21.87 48.00
N GLU A 701 1.23 22.83 48.82
CA GLU A 701 1.50 22.59 50.23
C GLU A 701 0.18 22.56 51.03
N ASP A 702 0.25 22.40 52.35
CA ASP A 702 -0.94 22.43 53.21
C ASP A 702 -1.72 23.75 53.07
N ALA A 703 -1.02 24.88 52.87
CA ALA A 703 -1.58 26.18 52.55
C ALA A 703 -2.05 26.26 51.07
N CYS A 704 -3.03 25.43 50.71
CA CYS A 704 -3.59 25.34 49.37
C CYS A 704 -4.65 26.40 49.05
N ALA A 705 -5.02 26.52 47.77
CA ALA A 705 -6.28 27.13 47.38
C ALA A 705 -7.43 26.12 47.52
N ALA A 706 -8.48 26.48 48.25
CA ALA A 706 -9.72 25.70 48.30
C ALA A 706 -10.48 25.81 46.97
N THR A 707 -10.43 26.97 46.33
CA THR A 707 -10.84 27.14 44.93
C THR A 707 -9.87 28.05 44.19
N TYR A 708 -9.61 27.78 42.92
CA TYR A 708 -8.73 28.57 42.06
C TYR A 708 -9.18 28.51 40.60
N LYS A 709 -8.59 29.35 39.75
CA LYS A 709 -8.76 29.32 38.30
C LYS A 709 -7.42 29.14 37.60
N LEU A 710 -7.45 28.48 36.45
CA LEU A 710 -6.32 28.42 35.52
C LEU A 710 -6.65 29.27 34.30
N SER A 711 -5.72 30.11 33.89
CA SER A 711 -5.88 30.95 32.70
C SER A 711 -4.67 30.85 31.80
N GLY A 712 -4.88 30.96 30.49
CA GLY A 712 -3.82 30.94 29.48
C GLY A 712 -3.83 32.22 28.66
N SER A 713 -2.66 32.64 28.22
CA SER A 713 -2.48 33.82 27.37
C SER A 713 -1.41 33.57 26.31
N THR A 714 -1.59 34.12 25.11
CA THR A 714 -0.58 34.07 24.04
C THR A 714 0.37 35.26 24.06
N ASP A 715 -0.03 36.37 24.71
CA ASP A 715 0.67 37.66 24.70
C ASP A 715 1.06 38.18 26.10
N GLY A 716 0.55 37.57 27.17
CA GLY A 716 0.78 37.97 28.56
C GLY A 716 -0.17 39.07 29.07
N SER A 717 -1.06 39.59 28.23
CA SER A 717 -2.02 40.66 28.56
C SER A 717 -3.48 40.21 28.48
N GLU A 718 -3.85 39.39 27.48
CA GLU A 718 -5.20 38.84 27.35
C GLU A 718 -5.25 37.41 27.91
N TRP A 719 -6.07 37.21 28.94
CA TRP A 719 -6.16 35.94 29.66
C TRP A 719 -7.49 35.25 29.41
N ARG A 720 -7.42 33.96 29.06
CA ARG A 720 -8.58 33.10 28.78
C ARG A 720 -8.66 32.02 29.85
N ASP A 721 -9.86 31.81 30.38
CA ASP A 721 -10.11 30.71 31.32
C ASP A 721 -9.89 29.36 30.62
N LEU A 722 -9.11 28.49 31.25
CA LEU A 722 -8.74 27.18 30.69
C LEU A 722 -9.61 26.04 31.22
N ALA A 723 -10.22 26.20 32.40
CA ALA A 723 -10.84 25.07 33.12
C ALA A 723 -11.98 25.45 34.09
N GLY A 724 -12.41 26.71 34.12
CA GLY A 724 -13.41 27.16 35.08
C GLY A 724 -12.84 27.28 36.50
N THR A 725 -13.74 27.36 37.49
CA THR A 725 -13.35 27.32 38.90
C THR A 725 -13.07 25.88 39.32
N ILE A 726 -11.85 25.62 39.77
CA ILE A 726 -11.35 24.32 40.21
C ILE A 726 -11.32 24.28 41.74
N GLY A 727 -11.78 23.17 42.33
CA GLY A 727 -11.59 22.91 43.76
C GLY A 727 -10.17 22.39 44.01
N GLY A 728 -9.44 23.02 44.93
CA GLY A 728 -8.09 22.60 45.31
C GLY A 728 -8.03 21.92 46.67
N ARG A 729 -6.87 21.34 46.96
CA ARG A 729 -6.53 20.61 48.19
C ARG A 729 -5.01 20.53 48.31
N ALA A 730 -4.50 20.22 49.51
CA ALA A 730 -3.08 19.96 49.71
C ALA A 730 -2.62 18.77 48.85
N GLY A 731 -1.35 18.80 48.42
CA GLY A 731 -0.78 17.81 47.50
C GLY A 731 -1.17 18.05 46.03
N LEU A 732 -1.08 16.99 45.23
CA LEU A 732 -1.25 17.09 43.78
C LEU A 732 -2.72 17.27 43.36
N VAL A 733 -2.96 18.31 42.56
CA VAL A 733 -4.17 18.51 41.77
C VAL A 733 -3.80 18.60 40.29
N SER A 734 -4.25 17.62 39.52
CA SER A 734 -4.06 17.54 38.06
C SER A 734 -5.31 18.02 37.34
N THR A 735 -5.15 18.98 36.43
CA THR A 735 -6.22 19.54 35.60
C THR A 735 -5.94 19.27 34.13
N ALA A 736 -6.73 18.40 33.51
CA ALA A 736 -6.70 18.21 32.07
C ALA A 736 -7.30 19.44 31.36
N LEU A 737 -6.67 19.87 30.27
CA LEU A 737 -7.11 21.05 29.53
C LEU A 737 -7.92 20.64 28.28
N PRO A 738 -8.82 21.52 27.80
CA PRO A 738 -9.49 21.31 26.52
C PRO A 738 -8.50 21.09 25.38
N ALA A 739 -8.88 20.25 24.41
CA ALA A 739 -8.06 20.05 23.20
C ALA A 739 -7.84 21.38 22.46
N ASN A 740 -6.67 21.56 21.84
CA ASN A 740 -6.24 22.79 21.17
C ASN A 740 -6.10 24.02 22.09
N THR A 741 -5.93 23.83 23.40
CA THR A 741 -5.55 24.93 24.28
C THR A 741 -4.17 25.43 23.88
N VAL A 742 -4.08 26.66 23.36
CA VAL A 742 -2.81 27.28 22.99
C VAL A 742 -2.52 28.43 23.94
N ALA A 743 -1.31 28.45 24.51
CA ALA A 743 -0.85 29.55 25.34
C ALA A 743 0.68 29.68 25.28
N SER A 744 1.17 30.89 25.46
CA SER A 744 2.58 31.20 25.74
C SER A 744 2.81 31.43 27.23
N TYR A 745 1.73 31.74 27.97
CA TYR A 745 1.72 31.95 29.42
C TYR A 745 0.57 31.16 30.06
N VAL A 746 0.80 30.66 31.26
CA VAL A 746 -0.22 30.02 32.12
C VAL A 746 -0.23 30.73 33.48
N SER A 747 -1.42 30.93 34.05
CA SER A 747 -1.61 31.55 35.36
C SER A 747 -2.54 30.70 36.23
N MET A 748 -2.24 30.68 37.52
CA MET A 748 -3.11 30.20 38.58
C MET A 748 -3.53 31.40 39.43
N VAL A 749 -4.84 31.57 39.63
CA VAL A 749 -5.41 32.57 40.55
C VAL A 749 -6.18 31.86 41.65
N GLY A 750 -5.69 31.92 42.88
CA GLY A 750 -6.36 31.32 44.03
C GLY A 750 -7.51 32.21 44.50
N LEU A 751 -8.74 31.70 44.43
CA LEU A 751 -9.95 32.46 44.77
C LEU A 751 -10.27 32.40 46.27
N THR A 752 -10.12 31.24 46.89
CA THR A 752 -10.34 31.07 48.33
C THR A 752 -9.29 30.14 48.92
N ARG A 753 -8.89 30.39 50.17
CA ARG A 753 -7.86 29.62 50.88
C ARG A 753 -8.38 28.41 51.64
N CYS A 754 -7.58 27.36 51.64
CA CYS A 754 -7.74 26.19 52.51
C CYS A 754 -7.56 26.56 54.00
N PHE A 755 -8.20 25.78 54.88
CA PHE A 755 -7.90 25.81 56.31
C PHE A 755 -6.83 24.77 56.63
N VAL A 756 -5.79 25.18 57.36
CA VAL A 756 -4.76 24.31 57.94
C VAL A 756 -4.90 24.43 59.45
N ASN A 757 -5.30 23.35 60.13
CA ASN A 757 -5.53 23.31 61.59
C ASN A 757 -6.43 24.46 62.11
N GLY A 758 -7.46 24.84 61.35
CA GLY A 758 -8.41 25.90 61.72
C GLY A 758 -7.96 27.33 61.39
N GLN A 759 -6.80 27.52 60.75
CA GLN A 759 -6.27 28.82 60.33
C GLN A 759 -6.15 28.91 58.79
N LYS A 760 -6.19 30.12 58.23
CA LYS A 760 -5.96 30.38 56.79
C LYS A 760 -4.61 31.07 56.58
N PHE A 761 -3.73 30.43 55.80
CA PHE A 761 -2.40 30.94 55.45
C PHE A 761 -2.41 31.67 54.09
N GLY A 762 -1.28 31.83 53.41
CA GLY A 762 -1.24 32.21 51.98
C GLY A 762 -1.59 31.05 51.06
N PHE A 763 -1.39 31.20 49.76
CA PHE A 763 -1.26 30.07 48.84
C PHE A 763 0.19 29.64 48.79
N SER A 764 0.42 28.34 48.73
CA SER A 764 1.74 27.75 48.69
C SER A 764 1.79 26.59 47.71
N ILE A 765 2.74 26.65 46.79
CA ILE A 765 2.90 25.68 45.71
C ILE A 765 4.35 25.22 45.66
N PHE A 766 4.55 23.91 45.81
CA PHE A 766 5.84 23.27 45.60
C PHE A 766 6.22 23.24 44.12
N GLU A 767 5.27 22.95 43.22
CA GLU A 767 5.56 22.87 41.79
C GLU A 767 4.30 23.05 40.93
N ILE A 768 4.40 23.78 39.82
CA ILE A 768 3.42 23.90 38.74
C ILE A 768 4.04 23.32 37.47
N LYS A 769 3.52 22.17 37.03
CA LYS A 769 3.95 21.53 35.79
C LYS A 769 2.93 21.76 34.69
N VAL A 770 3.37 22.28 33.56
CA VAL A 770 2.53 22.52 32.39
C VAL A 770 2.95 21.59 31.27
N TYR A 771 2.07 20.69 30.84
CA TYR A 771 2.39 19.66 29.86
C TYR A 771 1.82 20.01 28.49
N GLY A 772 2.64 19.91 27.44
CA GLY A 772 2.21 20.19 26.08
C GLY A 772 3.33 20.01 25.06
N THR A 773 3.08 20.47 23.84
CA THR A 773 4.06 20.53 22.75
C THR A 773 4.42 21.99 22.48
N LEU A 774 5.70 22.34 22.64
CA LEU A 774 6.20 23.68 22.31
C LEU A 774 6.20 23.88 20.79
N GLY A 775 5.65 25.02 20.35
CA GLY A 775 5.74 25.49 18.97
C GLY A 775 7.05 26.24 18.73
N VAL A 776 6.98 27.38 18.05
CA VAL A 776 8.16 28.22 17.79
C VAL A 776 8.66 28.81 19.13
N PRO A 777 9.92 28.56 19.53
CA PRO A 777 10.49 29.17 20.73
C PRO A 777 10.52 30.70 20.60
N ALA A 778 10.12 31.39 21.66
CA ALA A 778 10.15 32.84 21.74
C ALA A 778 10.37 33.26 23.19
N PRO A 779 11.33 34.15 23.52
CA PRO A 779 11.50 34.66 24.87
C PRO A 779 10.35 35.60 25.27
N PRO A 780 10.06 35.76 26.58
CA PRO A 780 8.98 36.65 27.02
C PRO A 780 9.32 38.11 26.69
N THR A 781 8.34 38.84 26.15
CA THR A 781 8.50 40.26 25.78
C THR A 781 8.27 41.22 26.96
N SER A 782 7.55 40.80 28.00
CA SER A 782 7.30 41.56 29.25
C SER A 782 6.69 40.68 30.35
N ALA A 783 6.71 41.12 31.61
CA ALA A 783 5.97 40.47 32.69
C ALA A 783 4.44 40.53 32.45
N PRO A 784 3.67 39.52 32.87
CA PRO A 784 2.23 39.45 32.60
C PRO A 784 1.43 40.48 33.40
N ALA A 785 0.47 41.12 32.75
CA ALA A 785 -0.45 42.09 33.37
C ALA A 785 -1.68 41.37 33.94
N LEU A 786 -1.54 40.71 35.09
CA LEU A 786 -2.66 40.16 35.84
C LEU A 786 -3.14 41.20 36.87
N SER A 787 -4.08 42.07 36.47
CA SER A 787 -4.67 43.05 37.38
C SER A 787 -5.37 42.36 38.57
N PRO A 788 -4.96 42.61 39.83
CA PRO A 788 -5.81 42.28 40.97
C PRO A 788 -6.82 43.41 41.12
N SER A 789 -8.02 43.27 40.55
CA SER A 789 -9.12 44.20 40.85
C SER A 789 -10.19 43.50 41.67
N PRO A 790 -10.35 43.83 42.97
CA PRO A 790 -11.66 43.75 43.58
C PRO A 790 -12.51 44.86 42.95
N ALA A 791 -13.66 44.49 42.40
CA ALA A 791 -14.65 45.47 41.96
C ALA A 791 -14.92 46.48 43.10
N PRO A 792 -14.93 47.80 42.84
CA PRO A 792 -15.48 48.75 43.80
C PRO A 792 -16.93 48.37 44.05
N MET A 793 -17.32 48.26 45.32
CA MET A 793 -18.72 48.25 45.73
C MET A 793 -19.46 49.40 45.03
N PRO A 794 -20.65 49.17 44.44
CA PRO A 794 -21.50 50.29 44.04
C PRO A 794 -21.76 51.15 45.29
N ALA A 795 -21.49 52.45 45.19
CA ALA A 795 -21.84 53.40 46.23
C ALA A 795 -23.32 53.25 46.57
N ALA A 796 -23.63 53.20 47.86
CA ALA A 796 -24.99 53.22 48.35
C ALA A 796 -25.74 54.42 47.74
N THR A 797 -26.90 54.16 47.16
CA THR A 797 -27.88 55.17 46.78
C THR A 797 -28.11 56.09 47.99
N PRO A 798 -27.97 57.42 47.87
CA PRO A 798 -28.31 58.30 48.97
C PRO A 798 -29.81 58.17 49.27
N ALA A 799 -30.13 57.89 50.53
CA ALA A 799 -31.48 57.96 51.04
C ALA A 799 -32.05 59.38 50.83
N PRO A 800 -33.36 59.54 50.56
CA PRO A 800 -33.97 60.84 50.39
C PRO A 800 -33.83 61.66 51.69
N THR A 801 -33.28 62.86 51.57
CA THR A 801 -33.16 63.84 52.65
C THR A 801 -34.56 64.21 53.15
N PRO A 802 -34.82 64.19 54.47
CA PRO A 802 -36.04 64.78 55.01
C PRO A 802 -35.98 66.30 54.89
N VAL A 803 -37.09 66.88 54.42
CA VAL A 803 -37.35 68.33 54.35
C VAL A 803 -37.29 68.93 55.76
N PRO A 804 -36.49 69.97 56.02
CA PRO A 804 -36.64 70.79 57.21
C PRO A 804 -37.65 71.91 56.96
N THR A 805 -38.64 71.98 57.84
CA THR A 805 -39.61 73.09 58.00
C THR A 805 -38.87 74.42 58.28
N PRO A 806 -39.31 75.56 57.71
CA PRO A 806 -38.61 76.83 57.88
C PRO A 806 -38.97 77.52 59.20
N ALA A 807 -37.98 78.11 59.87
CA ALA A 807 -38.14 79.01 61.02
C ALA A 807 -36.98 80.05 61.04
N PRO A 808 -37.15 81.22 61.66
CA PRO A 808 -37.29 82.49 60.96
C PRO A 808 -36.03 83.37 61.00
N THR A 809 -36.02 84.36 60.10
CA THR A 809 -35.01 85.39 59.88
C THR A 809 -34.65 86.20 61.13
N PRO A 810 -33.36 86.41 61.44
CA PRO A 810 -32.91 87.55 62.26
C PRO A 810 -32.45 88.72 61.38
N ALA A 811 -32.83 89.93 61.81
CA ALA A 811 -32.49 91.23 61.24
C ALA A 811 -30.99 91.63 61.44
N PRO A 812 -30.48 92.69 60.77
CA PRO A 812 -29.05 92.84 60.51
C PRO A 812 -28.28 93.74 61.51
N THR A 813 -27.03 93.33 61.84
CA THR A 813 -25.81 94.10 62.23
C THR A 813 -25.86 95.09 63.42
N PRO A 814 -24.73 95.47 64.06
CA PRO A 814 -23.30 95.40 63.68
C PRO A 814 -22.48 94.28 64.33
#